data_AF-A0A8D1FTK1-F1
#
_entry.id   AF-A0A8D1FTK1-F1
#
_cell.length_a   1.000
_cell.length_b   1.000
_cell.length_c   1.000
_cell.angle_alpha   90.00
_cell.angle_beta   90.00
_cell.angle_gamma   90.00
#
_symmetry.space_group_name_H-M   'P 1'
#
loop_
_entity.id
_entity.type
_entity.pdbx_description
1 polymer ?
#
loop_
_entity_poly.entity_id
_entity_poly.type
_entity_poly.pdbx_seq_one_letter_code
_entity_poly.pdbx_strand_id
1 'polypeptide(L)'
;PDSRGPPPNWPEIVNRKLQFPPPLLGAIQEGRLGLVQQLLESGAEAPGGGPGGPPRNVEEAEDRSWREALNLAIRLGHEAITDVLLANVKFDFRQIHEALLVAVDTNQPAVVRRLLARLEREKGRKVDTRSFSLAFFDSSIDGSRFAPGVTPLTLACQKDLYEIAQLLMDQGHTIARPHPVSCACLECSNARRYDLLKFSLSRINTYRGIASRAHLSLASEDALLAAFQLSRELRCLARKEPEFKPEYIALESLSQDYGFELLGMCRNQSEVTAVLNDLGKDSGAEPEAEGLGQAFEEGIPNLARLRLAVNYNQKRFVAHPICQQVLSSIWCGNLAGWRGSTIVWKLFVALLIFLAMPFLCLGYWLAPKSRLGRLLKIPVLKFLLHSASYLWFLIFLLGESLAMETQLSTFRGRSQSVWETSLHMVWVTGFLWFECKEVWIEGLRSYLLDWWNFLDMVILSLYLAAFALRLLLAGLAHVHCKDAPDGAACRYFTTAERREWRTEDPQFLAEVLFAVTSMLSFTRLAYILPAHESLGTLQISIGRMIDDMIRFMFILMIILTAFLCGLNNIYVPYQETERLGKFNETFQFLFWTMLGMEERSVVDMPQFPVPEFVGRALYGTFTIVMVVVLLNMLIAMITGSFQKIEDAADVEWKFARSKLYLSYFREGLTLPVPFNILPSPKAVFYLLRRIFRFICCCCSCCKAKRPDHPPVPTFANPGAGPGSGEGEPGSYRLRVLKALVQRYIETARREFEESRRKDLGNRLTELTKTVSRLQSEVAGVHRALAEGGMRQPPDGASILSRYITRVRNSFQNLGPPIPETPELTVPGVVGTQVTSEMGLQDAGGARRPASGESGPASPARVLVHREQESEQAGDLAKADELGAKEGS
;
A
#
# COMPACT_ATOMS: atom_id res chain seq x y z
N PRO A 1 -73.62 -55.57 -5.24
CA PRO A 1 -72.62 -55.55 -6.32
C PRO A 1 -72.33 -54.14 -6.87
N ASP A 2 -71.24 -53.47 -6.51
CA ASP A 2 -70.49 -53.49 -5.25
C ASP A 2 -69.49 -52.32 -5.25
N SER A 3 -69.02 -51.93 -4.06
CA SER A 3 -67.77 -51.19 -3.82
C SER A 3 -67.39 -50.00 -4.73
N ARG A 4 -67.54 -48.78 -4.21
CA ARG A 4 -66.50 -47.73 -4.36
C ARG A 4 -66.22 -47.11 -2.99
N GLY A 5 -65.09 -47.50 -2.38
CA GLY A 5 -64.59 -46.86 -1.17
C GLY A 5 -63.98 -45.48 -1.47
N PRO A 6 -63.86 -44.60 -0.46
CA PRO A 6 -63.27 -43.28 -0.63
C PRO A 6 -61.74 -43.35 -0.73
N PRO A 7 -61.09 -42.47 -1.51
CA PRO A 7 -59.66 -42.24 -1.40
C PRO A 7 -59.36 -41.44 -0.11
N PRO A 8 -58.28 -41.74 0.62
CA PRO A 8 -57.87 -40.93 1.77
C PRO A 8 -57.22 -39.64 1.28
N ASN A 9 -57.93 -38.52 1.41
CA ASN A 9 -57.31 -37.21 1.28
C ASN A 9 -56.64 -36.89 2.62
N TRP A 10 -55.33 -37.14 2.70
CA TRP A 10 -54.46 -36.72 3.81
C TRP A 10 -53.70 -35.44 3.45
N PRO A 11 -54.29 -34.23 3.58
CA PRO A 11 -53.55 -33.02 3.88
C PRO A 11 -53.16 -32.99 5.37
N GLU A 12 -52.61 -34.10 5.88
CA GLU A 12 -51.57 -34.04 6.90
C GLU A 12 -50.35 -33.40 6.18
N ILE A 13 -49.79 -32.27 6.60
CA ILE A 13 -49.83 -31.64 7.92
C ILE A 13 -50.20 -30.15 7.75
N VAL A 14 -51.28 -29.72 8.40
CA VAL A 14 -51.72 -28.32 8.42
C VAL A 14 -50.73 -27.47 9.23
N ASN A 15 -50.07 -26.50 8.59
CA ASN A 15 -49.36 -25.44 9.30
C ASN A 15 -50.40 -24.55 10.03
N ARG A 16 -50.59 -24.73 11.34
CA ARG A 16 -51.22 -23.69 12.18
C ARG A 16 -50.22 -22.53 12.36
N LYS A 17 -50.34 -21.46 11.57
CA LYS A 17 -49.72 -20.17 11.91
C LYS A 17 -50.52 -19.53 13.05
N LEU A 18 -49.83 -19.03 14.07
CA LEU A 18 -50.42 -18.28 15.18
C LEU A 18 -50.60 -16.81 14.76
N GLN A 19 -51.74 -16.21 15.07
CA GLN A 19 -51.91 -14.75 14.93
C GLN A 19 -50.96 -14.02 15.89
N PHE A 20 -50.40 -12.90 15.46
CA PHE A 20 -49.39 -12.19 16.23
C PHE A 20 -50.00 -11.42 17.42
N PRO A 21 -49.65 -11.73 18.69
CA PRO A 21 -50.19 -10.98 19.83
C PRO A 21 -49.50 -9.62 19.95
N PRO A 22 -50.21 -8.47 19.85
CA PRO A 22 -49.59 -7.15 20.01
C PRO A 22 -48.81 -6.92 21.33
N PRO A 23 -49.19 -7.46 22.52
CA PRO A 23 -48.38 -7.29 23.73
C PRO A 23 -47.07 -8.11 23.73
N LEU A 24 -46.87 -9.02 22.77
CA LEU A 24 -45.71 -9.92 22.72
C LEU A 24 -44.39 -9.15 22.59
N LEU A 25 -44.34 -8.08 21.79
CA LEU A 25 -43.12 -7.25 21.64
C LEU A 25 -42.73 -6.59 22.96
N GLY A 26 -43.70 -6.07 23.71
CA GLY A 26 -43.48 -5.51 25.05
C GLY A 26 -42.99 -6.57 26.04
N ALA A 27 -43.62 -7.75 26.04
CA ALA A 27 -43.22 -8.88 26.89
C ALA A 27 -41.78 -9.36 26.61
N ILE A 28 -41.37 -9.39 25.33
CA ILE A 28 -40.01 -9.71 24.90
C ILE A 28 -39.02 -8.61 25.32
N GLN A 29 -39.41 -7.33 25.17
CA GLN A 29 -38.59 -6.18 25.57
C GLN A 29 -38.36 -6.10 27.08
N GLU A 30 -39.36 -6.48 27.88
CA GLU A 30 -39.28 -6.56 29.35
C GLU A 30 -38.65 -7.88 29.85
N GLY A 31 -38.33 -8.84 28.96
CA GLY A 31 -37.70 -10.13 29.32
C GLY A 31 -38.60 -11.10 30.10
N ARG A 32 -39.93 -10.90 30.10
CA ARG A 32 -40.88 -11.68 30.93
C ARG A 32 -41.22 -13.04 30.30
N LEU A 33 -40.34 -14.02 30.48
CA LEU A 33 -40.47 -15.39 29.92
C LEU A 33 -41.86 -16.03 30.14
N GLY A 34 -42.39 -15.99 31.36
CA GLY A 34 -43.69 -16.59 31.68
C GLY A 34 -44.88 -15.90 30.98
N LEU A 35 -44.80 -14.58 30.78
CA LEU A 35 -45.80 -13.82 30.03
C LEU A 35 -45.73 -14.16 28.53
N VAL A 36 -44.51 -14.33 28.00
CA VAL A 36 -44.30 -14.78 26.60
C VAL A 36 -44.87 -16.19 26.38
N GLN A 37 -44.63 -17.13 27.30
CA GLN A 37 -45.21 -18.48 27.22
C GLN A 37 -46.75 -18.44 27.23
N GLN A 38 -47.35 -17.74 28.20
CA GLN A 38 -48.81 -17.57 28.27
C GLN A 38 -49.43 -16.92 27.02
N LEU A 39 -48.75 -15.93 26.41
CA LEU A 39 -49.22 -15.28 25.18
C LEU A 39 -49.09 -16.17 23.94
N LEU A 40 -48.12 -17.09 23.91
CA LEU A 40 -47.97 -18.09 22.84
C LEU A 40 -48.98 -19.24 22.98
N GLU A 41 -49.27 -19.65 24.22
CA GLU A 41 -50.26 -20.70 24.52
C GLU A 41 -51.70 -20.20 24.28
N SER A 42 -52.04 -19.01 24.77
CA SER A 42 -53.38 -18.41 24.54
C SER A 42 -53.64 -18.04 23.07
N GLY A 43 -52.60 -17.70 22.30
CA GLY A 43 -52.71 -17.49 20.85
C GLY A 43 -53.10 -18.75 20.06
N ALA A 44 -53.02 -19.94 20.65
CA ALA A 44 -53.47 -21.20 20.03
C ALA A 44 -54.98 -21.46 20.21
N GLU A 45 -55.67 -20.71 21.07
CA GLU A 45 -57.06 -20.91 21.48
C GLU A 45 -58.01 -19.80 20.99
N ALA A 46 -57.90 -19.39 19.72
CA ALA A 46 -58.86 -18.47 19.09
C ALA A 46 -59.90 -19.23 18.24
N PRO A 47 -61.14 -19.47 18.73
CA PRO A 47 -62.21 -20.06 17.93
C PRO A 47 -63.00 -18.98 17.17
N GLY A 48 -62.85 -18.91 15.85
CA GLY A 48 -63.79 -18.16 15.00
C GLY A 48 -63.18 -17.51 13.76
N GLY A 49 -63.30 -18.17 12.61
CA GLY A 49 -63.01 -17.59 11.31
C GLY A 49 -63.85 -18.26 10.23
N GLY A 50 -64.86 -17.56 9.72
CA GLY A 50 -65.69 -18.02 8.61
C GLY A 50 -64.96 -17.99 7.26
N PRO A 51 -65.52 -18.61 6.20
CA PRO A 51 -64.80 -18.80 4.94
C PRO A 51 -64.71 -17.52 4.11
N GLY A 52 -63.55 -16.87 4.16
CA GLY A 52 -63.11 -15.83 3.23
C GLY A 52 -61.61 -15.96 3.02
N GLY A 53 -61.16 -16.13 1.77
CA GLY A 53 -59.73 -16.31 1.46
C GLY A 53 -58.88 -15.11 1.87
N PRO A 54 -57.62 -15.31 2.29
CA PRO A 54 -56.82 -14.24 2.88
C PRO A 54 -56.43 -13.17 1.86
N PRO A 55 -56.54 -11.87 2.20
CA PRO A 55 -55.82 -10.83 1.48
C PRO A 55 -54.32 -10.99 1.79
N ARG A 56 -53.52 -11.34 0.76
CA ARG A 56 -52.06 -11.59 0.86
C ARG A 56 -51.28 -10.59 1.72
N ASN A 57 -51.69 -9.31 1.70
CA ASN A 57 -51.02 -8.23 2.43
C ASN A 57 -51.05 -8.39 3.97
N VAL A 58 -51.99 -9.18 4.52
CA VAL A 58 -52.06 -9.42 5.99
C VAL A 58 -51.10 -10.53 6.40
N GLU A 59 -50.97 -11.60 5.61
CA GLU A 59 -50.04 -12.70 5.88
C GLU A 59 -48.59 -12.22 5.87
N GLU A 60 -48.23 -11.30 4.97
CA GLU A 60 -46.90 -10.67 4.91
C GLU A 60 -46.62 -9.75 6.11
N ALA A 61 -47.66 -9.09 6.65
CA ALA A 61 -47.53 -8.24 7.83
C ALA A 61 -47.34 -9.05 9.12
N GLU A 62 -48.04 -10.17 9.27
CA GLU A 62 -47.87 -11.09 10.40
C GLU A 62 -46.53 -11.83 10.33
N ASP A 63 -46.09 -12.28 9.15
CA ASP A 63 -44.75 -12.85 8.99
C ASP A 63 -43.65 -11.82 9.28
N ARG A 64 -43.90 -10.53 9.06
CA ARG A 64 -42.97 -9.46 9.44
C ARG A 64 -42.91 -9.25 10.94
N SER A 65 -44.03 -9.24 11.66
CA SER A 65 -44.04 -9.04 13.12
C SER A 65 -43.42 -10.24 13.85
N TRP A 66 -43.63 -11.48 13.39
CA TRP A 66 -42.94 -12.66 13.92
C TRP A 66 -41.42 -12.60 13.70
N ARG A 67 -40.94 -12.14 12.53
CA ARG A 67 -39.50 -11.88 12.28
C ARG A 67 -38.96 -10.80 13.20
N GLU A 68 -39.69 -9.70 13.38
CA GLU A 68 -39.28 -8.59 14.24
C GLU A 68 -39.21 -9.01 15.71
N ALA A 69 -40.14 -9.83 16.20
CA ALA A 69 -40.13 -10.41 17.54
C ALA A 69 -38.92 -11.34 17.78
N LEU A 70 -38.62 -12.24 16.84
CA LEU A 70 -37.44 -13.12 16.92
C LEU A 70 -36.15 -12.29 16.89
N ASN A 71 -36.03 -11.34 15.97
CA ASN A 71 -34.89 -10.42 15.88
C ASN A 71 -34.72 -9.57 17.15
N LEU A 72 -35.82 -9.17 17.80
CA LEU A 72 -35.78 -8.41 19.06
C LEU A 72 -35.29 -9.28 20.23
N ALA A 73 -35.80 -10.52 20.36
CA ALA A 73 -35.36 -11.46 21.39
C ALA A 73 -33.84 -11.74 21.29
N ILE A 74 -33.33 -11.94 20.07
CA ILE A 74 -31.90 -12.10 19.79
C ILE A 74 -31.12 -10.82 20.11
N ARG A 75 -31.61 -9.64 19.71
CA ARG A 75 -30.94 -8.37 20.01
C ARG A 75 -30.77 -8.09 21.51
N LEU A 76 -31.75 -8.51 22.32
CA LEU A 76 -31.72 -8.36 23.77
C LEU A 76 -30.93 -9.47 24.47
N GLY A 77 -30.52 -10.53 23.75
CA GLY A 77 -29.81 -11.67 24.33
C GLY A 77 -30.67 -12.57 25.21
N HIS A 78 -32.00 -12.53 25.03
CA HIS A 78 -32.94 -13.35 25.79
C HIS A 78 -32.96 -14.78 25.24
N GLU A 79 -31.95 -15.58 25.59
CA GLU A 79 -31.77 -16.97 25.12
C GLU A 79 -33.02 -17.83 25.33
N ALA A 80 -33.59 -17.84 26.54
CA ALA A 80 -34.75 -18.67 26.87
C ALA A 80 -36.03 -18.25 26.09
N ILE A 81 -36.20 -16.95 25.83
CA ILE A 81 -37.31 -16.45 25.00
C ILE A 81 -37.10 -16.87 23.54
N THR A 82 -35.86 -16.85 23.07
CA THR A 82 -35.50 -17.29 21.72
C THR A 82 -35.79 -18.80 21.54
N ASP A 83 -35.47 -19.63 22.54
CA ASP A 83 -35.81 -21.06 22.53
C ASP A 83 -37.32 -21.31 22.47
N VAL A 84 -38.10 -20.61 23.30
CA VAL A 84 -39.57 -20.72 23.33
C VAL A 84 -40.19 -20.30 22.00
N LEU A 85 -39.69 -19.22 21.37
CA LEU A 85 -40.12 -18.82 20.03
C LEU A 85 -39.77 -19.88 18.97
N LEU A 86 -38.55 -20.41 18.97
CA LEU A 86 -38.09 -21.46 18.04
C LEU A 86 -38.73 -22.85 18.25
N ALA A 87 -39.32 -23.08 19.43
CA ALA A 87 -40.08 -24.28 19.74
C ALA A 87 -41.53 -24.17 19.26
N ASN A 88 -42.18 -23.03 19.53
CA ASN A 88 -43.62 -22.84 19.32
C ASN A 88 -43.98 -22.29 17.92
N VAL A 89 -43.06 -21.57 17.25
CA VAL A 89 -43.30 -20.95 15.94
C VAL A 89 -42.42 -21.61 14.87
N LYS A 90 -43.03 -21.95 13.74
CA LYS A 90 -42.34 -22.50 12.57
C LYS A 90 -41.94 -21.39 11.61
N PHE A 91 -40.68 -20.96 11.71
CA PHE A 91 -40.07 -19.97 10.83
C PHE A 91 -39.62 -20.60 9.50
N ASP A 92 -39.70 -19.87 8.39
CA ASP A 92 -39.10 -20.32 7.12
C ASP A 92 -37.57 -20.22 7.16
N PHE A 93 -36.90 -21.03 6.34
CA PHE A 93 -35.43 -21.02 6.12
C PHE A 93 -34.83 -19.60 6.03
N ARG A 94 -35.52 -18.69 5.34
CA ARG A 94 -35.07 -17.30 5.14
C ARG A 94 -35.24 -16.42 6.38
N GLN A 95 -36.27 -16.66 7.19
CA GLN A 95 -36.48 -15.97 8.46
C GLN A 95 -35.41 -16.41 9.47
N ILE A 96 -35.09 -17.71 9.49
CA ILE A 96 -33.99 -18.28 10.26
C ILE A 96 -32.64 -17.72 9.77
N HIS A 97 -32.45 -17.53 8.47
CA HIS A 97 -31.22 -16.94 7.91
C HIS A 97 -31.03 -15.46 8.33
N GLU A 98 -32.08 -14.65 8.30
CA GLU A 98 -32.02 -13.26 8.77
C GLU A 98 -31.77 -13.20 10.28
N ALA A 99 -32.47 -14.03 11.06
CA ALA A 99 -32.24 -14.17 12.50
C ALA A 99 -30.80 -14.64 12.82
N LEU A 100 -30.23 -15.53 12.00
CA LEU A 100 -28.84 -15.97 12.10
C LEU A 100 -27.86 -14.82 11.80
N LEU A 101 -28.12 -14.00 10.76
CA LEU A 101 -27.35 -12.78 10.51
C LEU A 101 -27.42 -11.82 11.71
N VAL A 102 -28.59 -11.64 12.34
CA VAL A 102 -28.72 -10.82 13.56
C VAL A 102 -27.99 -11.44 14.76
N ALA A 103 -28.00 -12.76 14.95
CA ALA A 103 -27.27 -13.43 16.03
C ALA A 103 -25.74 -13.38 15.87
N VAL A 104 -25.26 -13.38 14.62
CA VAL A 104 -23.86 -13.10 14.28
C VAL A 104 -23.54 -11.63 14.53
N ASP A 105 -24.42 -10.71 14.12
CA ASP A 105 -24.29 -9.27 14.30
C ASP A 105 -24.15 -8.88 15.79
N THR A 106 -24.91 -9.54 16.68
CA THR A 106 -24.89 -9.32 18.13
C THR A 106 -23.85 -10.16 18.90
N ASN A 107 -23.04 -10.98 18.20
CA ASN A 107 -22.01 -11.86 18.77
C ASN A 107 -22.53 -12.81 19.87
N GLN A 108 -23.57 -13.59 19.55
CA GLN A 108 -24.18 -14.56 20.48
C GLN A 108 -23.93 -16.01 20.03
N PRO A 109 -22.78 -16.61 20.37
CA PRO A 109 -22.40 -17.93 19.86
C PRO A 109 -23.32 -19.06 20.35
N ALA A 110 -23.95 -18.93 21.52
CA ALA A 110 -24.95 -19.89 22.01
C ALA A 110 -26.22 -19.90 21.13
N VAL A 111 -26.77 -18.73 20.82
CA VAL A 111 -27.95 -18.57 19.94
C VAL A 111 -27.61 -19.04 18.52
N VAL A 112 -26.44 -18.70 18.00
CA VAL A 112 -25.96 -19.20 16.69
C VAL A 112 -25.93 -20.73 16.65
N ARG A 113 -25.38 -21.41 17.67
CA ARG A 113 -25.40 -22.89 17.75
C ARG A 113 -26.81 -23.47 17.70
N ARG A 114 -27.78 -22.87 18.42
CA ARG A 114 -29.18 -23.35 18.44
C ARG A 114 -29.89 -23.12 17.10
N LEU A 115 -29.67 -21.96 16.46
CA LEU A 115 -30.18 -21.66 15.12
C LEU A 115 -29.61 -22.60 14.06
N LEU A 116 -28.30 -22.88 14.08
CA LEU A 116 -27.66 -23.84 13.18
C LEU A 116 -28.20 -25.26 13.39
N ALA A 117 -28.28 -25.72 14.63
CA ALA A 117 -28.85 -27.03 14.95
C ALA A 117 -30.34 -27.16 14.54
N ARG A 118 -31.09 -26.05 14.45
CA ARG A 118 -32.45 -26.03 13.89
C ARG A 118 -32.42 -26.07 12.36
N LEU A 119 -31.53 -25.30 11.74
CA LEU A 119 -31.33 -25.26 10.29
C LEU A 119 -30.95 -26.64 9.73
N GLU A 120 -30.05 -27.37 10.40
CA GLU A 120 -29.66 -28.75 10.05
C GLU A 120 -30.85 -29.73 10.09
N ARG A 121 -31.72 -29.63 11.09
CA ARG A 121 -32.95 -30.44 11.18
C ARG A 121 -33.92 -30.17 10.03
N GLU A 122 -33.95 -28.95 9.51
CA GLU A 122 -34.81 -28.57 8.37
C GLU A 122 -34.14 -28.82 7.00
N LYS A 123 -32.80 -28.90 6.95
CA LYS A 123 -31.98 -29.21 5.75
C LYS A 123 -32.29 -30.58 5.13
N GLY A 124 -33.03 -31.44 5.82
CA GLY A 124 -33.46 -32.78 5.36
C GLY A 124 -34.37 -32.83 4.12
N ARG A 125 -34.75 -31.70 3.50
CA ARG A 125 -35.46 -31.66 2.21
C ARG A 125 -34.92 -30.56 1.28
N LYS A 126 -34.03 -30.95 0.35
CA LYS A 126 -33.75 -30.29 -0.95
C LYS A 126 -33.52 -28.76 -0.94
N VAL A 127 -32.58 -28.26 -0.13
CA VAL A 127 -32.03 -26.92 -0.34
C VAL A 127 -30.50 -27.00 -0.34
N ASP A 128 -29.92 -27.02 -1.55
CA ASP A 128 -28.47 -26.93 -1.73
C ASP A 128 -27.96 -25.58 -1.20
N THR A 129 -26.69 -25.55 -0.77
CA THR A 129 -25.95 -24.33 -0.43
C THR A 129 -25.85 -23.31 -1.58
N ARG A 130 -26.26 -23.68 -2.80
CA ARG A 130 -26.46 -22.78 -3.95
C ARG A 130 -27.70 -21.88 -3.83
N SER A 131 -28.63 -22.10 -2.90
CA SER A 131 -29.81 -21.23 -2.74
C SER A 131 -29.45 -19.80 -2.31
N PHE A 132 -28.31 -19.61 -1.64
CA PHE A 132 -27.80 -18.27 -1.30
C PHE A 132 -27.42 -17.44 -2.55
N SER A 133 -27.11 -18.08 -3.68
CA SER A 133 -26.88 -17.40 -4.96
C SER A 133 -28.19 -16.89 -5.59
N LEU A 134 -29.29 -17.61 -5.38
CA LEU A 134 -30.61 -17.27 -5.90
C LEU A 134 -31.28 -16.13 -5.13
N ALA A 135 -30.90 -15.92 -3.86
CA ALA A 135 -31.32 -14.77 -3.05
C ALA A 135 -31.04 -13.43 -3.75
N PHE A 136 -30.00 -13.35 -4.59
CA PHE A 136 -29.66 -12.14 -5.37
C PHE A 136 -30.81 -11.59 -6.24
N PHE A 137 -31.70 -12.46 -6.73
CA PHE A 137 -32.76 -12.12 -7.68
C PHE A 137 -34.13 -11.89 -7.01
N ASP A 138 -34.21 -11.84 -5.68
CA ASP A 138 -35.47 -11.74 -4.93
C ASP A 138 -35.68 -10.31 -4.40
N SER A 139 -36.67 -9.61 -4.96
CA SER A 139 -37.02 -8.22 -4.60
C SER A 139 -37.45 -8.04 -3.15
N SER A 140 -37.89 -9.10 -2.47
CA SER A 140 -38.28 -9.01 -1.07
C SER A 140 -37.09 -8.92 -0.10
N ILE A 141 -35.84 -9.00 -0.58
CA ILE A 141 -34.62 -8.73 0.21
C ILE A 141 -34.39 -7.23 0.41
N ASP A 142 -35.05 -6.37 -0.37
CA ASP A 142 -34.92 -4.91 -0.29
C ASP A 142 -35.49 -4.33 1.02
N GLY A 143 -36.21 -5.13 1.82
CA GLY A 143 -36.62 -4.82 3.18
C GLY A 143 -35.70 -5.34 4.30
N SER A 144 -34.62 -6.07 3.98
CA SER A 144 -33.69 -6.61 4.98
C SER A 144 -32.63 -5.58 5.39
N ARG A 145 -32.16 -5.67 6.65
CA ARG A 145 -31.16 -4.71 7.18
C ARG A 145 -29.72 -4.95 6.70
N PHE A 146 -29.46 -6.02 5.98
CA PHE A 146 -28.10 -6.42 5.58
C PHE A 146 -27.90 -6.19 4.08
N ALA A 147 -26.69 -5.74 3.71
CA ALA A 147 -26.34 -5.47 2.33
C ALA A 147 -26.42 -6.75 1.46
N PRO A 148 -26.73 -6.63 0.15
CA PRO A 148 -26.77 -7.78 -0.75
C PRO A 148 -25.43 -8.52 -0.78
N GLY A 149 -25.48 -9.85 -0.84
CA GLY A 149 -24.31 -10.74 -0.83
C GLY A 149 -23.73 -11.05 0.55
N VAL A 150 -24.25 -10.48 1.63
CA VAL A 150 -23.78 -10.80 3.00
C VAL A 150 -24.40 -12.13 3.47
N THR A 151 -23.57 -13.16 3.55
CA THR A 151 -23.85 -14.43 4.23
C THR A 151 -23.44 -14.37 5.73
N PRO A 152 -23.99 -15.25 6.59
CA PRO A 152 -23.59 -15.37 8.00
C PRO A 152 -22.09 -15.55 8.20
N LEU A 153 -21.44 -16.35 7.35
CA LEU A 153 -20.00 -16.57 7.40
C LEU A 153 -19.23 -15.30 6.99
N THR A 154 -19.62 -14.63 5.89
CA THR A 154 -19.00 -13.35 5.53
C THR A 154 -19.18 -12.30 6.63
N LEU A 155 -20.34 -12.23 7.30
CA LEU A 155 -20.58 -11.27 8.38
C LEU A 155 -19.75 -11.60 9.64
N ALA A 156 -19.66 -12.87 10.02
CA ALA A 156 -18.81 -13.32 11.13
C ALA A 156 -17.34 -13.01 10.87
N CYS A 157 -16.88 -13.24 9.64
CA CYS A 157 -15.55 -12.87 9.18
C CYS A 157 -15.35 -11.34 9.20
N GLN A 158 -16.29 -10.54 8.68
CA GLN A 158 -16.22 -9.07 8.66
C GLN A 158 -16.12 -8.44 10.05
N LYS A 159 -16.70 -9.06 11.09
CA LYS A 159 -16.60 -8.64 12.49
C LYS A 159 -15.43 -9.29 13.26
N ASP A 160 -14.56 -10.04 12.57
CA ASP A 160 -13.47 -10.83 13.15
C ASP A 160 -13.90 -11.75 14.33
N LEU A 161 -15.10 -12.33 14.24
CA LEU A 161 -15.68 -13.19 15.29
C LEU A 161 -15.21 -14.64 15.17
N TYR A 162 -13.97 -14.91 15.61
CA TYR A 162 -13.30 -16.20 15.46
C TYR A 162 -14.10 -17.44 15.93
N GLU A 163 -14.82 -17.37 17.06
CA GLU A 163 -15.62 -18.52 17.55
C GLU A 163 -16.78 -18.83 16.60
N ILE A 164 -17.52 -17.81 16.17
CA ILE A 164 -18.68 -17.95 15.29
C ILE A 164 -18.24 -18.34 13.87
N ALA A 165 -17.15 -17.77 13.36
CA ALA A 165 -16.57 -18.14 12.08
C ALA A 165 -16.12 -19.60 12.06
N GLN A 166 -15.46 -20.07 13.13
CA GLN A 166 -15.04 -21.46 13.28
C GLN A 166 -16.26 -22.40 13.30
N LEU A 167 -17.27 -22.12 14.12
CA LEU A 167 -18.53 -22.91 14.17
C LEU A 167 -19.23 -23.02 12.80
N LEU A 168 -19.21 -21.96 12.00
CA LEU A 168 -19.80 -21.96 10.66
C LEU A 168 -18.95 -22.77 9.65
N MET A 169 -17.63 -22.67 9.72
CA MET A 169 -16.71 -23.45 8.88
C MET A 169 -16.74 -24.95 9.22
N ASP A 170 -16.83 -25.31 10.50
CA ASP A 170 -16.98 -26.70 10.96
C ASP A 170 -18.24 -27.38 10.39
N GLN A 171 -19.31 -26.60 10.14
CA GLN A 171 -20.54 -27.05 9.47
C GLN A 171 -20.46 -27.05 7.92
N GLY A 172 -19.26 -26.89 7.37
CA GLY A 172 -19.01 -26.93 5.92
C GLY A 172 -19.46 -25.68 5.16
N HIS A 173 -19.70 -24.55 5.82
CA HIS A 173 -19.91 -23.29 5.13
C HIS A 173 -18.56 -22.72 4.66
N THR A 174 -18.45 -22.41 3.36
CA THR A 174 -17.25 -21.83 2.74
C THR A 174 -17.63 -20.59 1.93
N ILE A 175 -16.80 -19.55 1.97
CA ILE A 175 -16.98 -18.37 1.11
C ILE A 175 -16.47 -18.72 -0.30
N ALA A 176 -17.36 -18.70 -1.30
CA ALA A 176 -16.97 -18.91 -2.69
C ALA A 176 -16.18 -17.70 -3.21
N ARG A 177 -15.06 -17.94 -3.94
CA ARG A 177 -14.31 -16.85 -4.57
C ARG A 177 -15.14 -16.23 -5.71
N PRO A 178 -15.27 -14.90 -5.79
CA PRO A 178 -15.95 -14.25 -6.90
C PRO A 178 -15.31 -14.53 -8.26
N HIS A 179 -16.12 -14.60 -9.31
CA HIS A 179 -15.62 -14.62 -10.68
C HIS A 179 -14.92 -13.30 -11.06
N PRO A 180 -13.93 -13.33 -11.97
CA PRO A 180 -13.28 -12.10 -12.43
C PRO A 180 -14.27 -11.14 -13.08
N VAL A 181 -14.00 -9.84 -13.01
CA VAL A 181 -14.84 -8.77 -13.61
C VAL A 181 -15.07 -8.99 -15.12
N SER A 182 -14.13 -9.60 -15.82
CA SER A 182 -14.23 -9.95 -17.24
C SER A 182 -14.98 -11.26 -17.53
N CYS A 183 -15.51 -11.97 -16.53
CA CYS A 183 -16.24 -13.22 -16.73
C CYS A 183 -17.56 -13.00 -17.49
N ALA A 184 -17.81 -13.85 -18.47
CA ALA A 184 -19.00 -13.84 -19.32
C ALA A 184 -19.90 -15.09 -19.14
N CYS A 185 -19.80 -15.80 -18.01
CA CYS A 185 -20.69 -16.93 -17.73
C CYS A 185 -22.15 -16.46 -17.60
N LEU A 186 -23.10 -17.37 -17.84
CA LEU A 186 -24.53 -17.07 -17.86
C LEU A 186 -25.02 -16.45 -16.54
N GLU A 187 -24.54 -16.94 -15.41
CA GLU A 187 -24.86 -16.41 -14.07
C GLU A 187 -24.41 -14.96 -13.90
N CYS A 188 -23.14 -14.65 -14.21
CA CYS A 188 -22.62 -13.28 -14.12
C CYS A 188 -23.25 -12.33 -15.16
N SER A 189 -23.58 -12.83 -16.36
CA SER A 189 -24.24 -12.04 -17.39
C SER A 189 -25.67 -11.68 -16.96
N ASN A 190 -26.42 -12.64 -16.41
CA ASN A 190 -27.78 -12.41 -15.92
C ASN A 190 -27.80 -11.51 -14.67
N ALA A 191 -26.87 -11.70 -13.73
CA ALA A 191 -26.77 -10.85 -12.55
C ALA A 191 -26.51 -9.38 -12.89
N ARG A 192 -25.61 -9.09 -13.85
CA ARG A 192 -25.34 -7.72 -14.34
C ARG A 192 -26.52 -7.09 -15.07
N ARG A 193 -27.31 -7.90 -15.80
CA ARG A 193 -28.52 -7.44 -16.49
C ARG A 193 -29.70 -7.18 -15.55
N TYR A 194 -29.73 -7.87 -14.42
CA TYR A 194 -30.74 -7.69 -13.38
C TYR A 194 -30.46 -6.44 -12.54
N ASP A 195 -29.30 -6.37 -11.90
CA ASP A 195 -28.87 -5.21 -11.12
C ASP A 195 -27.35 -5.15 -11.01
N LEU A 196 -26.73 -4.19 -11.70
CA LEU A 196 -25.29 -3.98 -11.69
C LEU A 196 -24.75 -3.53 -10.33
N LEU A 197 -25.50 -2.70 -9.59
CA LEU A 197 -25.08 -2.14 -8.32
C LEU A 197 -25.15 -3.19 -7.21
N LYS A 198 -26.25 -3.95 -7.12
CA LYS A 198 -26.33 -5.10 -6.21
C LYS A 198 -25.24 -6.11 -6.53
N PHE A 199 -24.91 -6.34 -7.81
CA PHE A 199 -23.83 -7.26 -8.21
C PHE A 199 -22.45 -6.79 -7.75
N SER A 200 -22.13 -5.50 -7.91
CA SER A 200 -20.85 -4.95 -7.43
C SER A 200 -20.77 -4.92 -5.90
N LEU A 201 -21.85 -4.55 -5.22
CA LEU A 201 -21.95 -4.56 -3.75
C LEU A 201 -21.81 -5.97 -3.17
N SER A 202 -22.47 -6.97 -3.78
CA SER A 202 -22.35 -8.38 -3.39
C SER A 202 -20.91 -8.88 -3.49
N ARG A 203 -20.23 -8.56 -4.59
CA ARG A 203 -18.82 -8.94 -4.78
C ARG A 203 -17.88 -8.26 -3.79
N ILE A 204 -18.02 -6.96 -3.53
CA ILE A 204 -17.13 -6.28 -2.56
C ILE A 204 -17.39 -6.74 -1.13
N ASN A 205 -18.63 -7.03 -0.75
CA ASN A 205 -18.96 -7.66 0.54
C ASN A 205 -18.36 -9.06 0.67
N THR A 206 -18.35 -9.83 -0.42
CA THR A 206 -17.67 -11.13 -0.49
C THR A 206 -16.16 -10.98 -0.28
N TYR A 207 -15.51 -10.04 -0.99
CA TYR A 207 -14.09 -9.74 -0.78
C TYR A 207 -13.79 -9.19 0.63
N ARG A 208 -14.67 -8.39 1.22
CA ARG A 208 -14.57 -7.91 2.62
C ARG A 208 -14.63 -9.07 3.62
N GLY A 209 -15.37 -10.14 3.31
CA GLY A 209 -15.34 -11.39 4.06
C GLY A 209 -14.05 -12.20 3.86
N ILE A 210 -13.57 -12.33 2.62
CA ILE A 210 -12.35 -13.10 2.30
C ILE A 210 -11.08 -12.41 2.83
N ALA A 211 -11.03 -11.08 2.84
CA ALA A 211 -9.89 -10.28 3.29
C ALA A 211 -9.82 -10.09 4.82
N SER A 212 -10.79 -10.60 5.58
CA SER A 212 -10.79 -10.45 7.03
C SER A 212 -9.75 -11.35 7.70
N ARG A 213 -9.31 -10.94 8.89
CA ARG A 213 -8.30 -11.67 9.68
C ARG A 213 -8.81 -13.04 10.09
N ALA A 214 -10.09 -13.13 10.49
CA ALA A 214 -10.76 -14.38 10.81
C ALA A 214 -10.85 -15.35 9.61
N HIS A 215 -11.10 -14.87 8.38
CA HIS A 215 -11.11 -15.76 7.22
C HIS A 215 -9.71 -16.26 6.85
N LEU A 216 -8.73 -15.36 6.74
CA LEU A 216 -7.36 -15.70 6.36
C LEU A 216 -6.72 -16.69 7.35
N SER A 217 -6.97 -16.52 8.65
CA SER A 217 -6.45 -17.41 9.70
C SER A 217 -7.10 -18.79 9.74
N LEU A 218 -8.43 -18.89 9.58
CA LEU A 218 -9.15 -20.17 9.75
C LEU A 218 -9.25 -21.00 8.46
N ALA A 219 -9.40 -20.36 7.30
CA ALA A 219 -9.75 -21.03 6.05
C ALA A 219 -8.55 -21.43 5.17
N SER A 220 -7.32 -21.01 5.51
CA SER A 220 -6.15 -21.20 4.63
C SER A 220 -4.96 -21.86 5.32
N GLU A 221 -4.32 -22.81 4.63
CA GLU A 221 -3.15 -23.54 5.18
C GLU A 221 -1.87 -22.70 5.20
N ASP A 222 -1.69 -21.85 4.19
CA ASP A 222 -0.61 -20.86 4.11
C ASP A 222 -1.18 -19.44 4.16
N ALA A 223 -1.58 -19.03 5.37
CA ALA A 223 -2.22 -17.73 5.62
C ALA A 223 -1.42 -16.53 5.13
N LEU A 224 -0.08 -16.62 5.14
CA LEU A 224 0.78 -15.56 4.62
C LEU A 224 0.76 -15.52 3.08
N LEU A 225 0.78 -16.67 2.40
CA LEU A 225 0.63 -16.72 0.94
C LEU A 225 -0.74 -16.22 0.49
N ALA A 226 -1.81 -16.65 1.18
CA ALA A 226 -3.18 -16.27 0.89
C ALA A 226 -3.37 -14.74 0.99
N ALA A 227 -2.88 -14.14 2.08
CA ALA A 227 -2.91 -12.68 2.26
C ALA A 227 -2.13 -11.93 1.16
N PHE A 228 -0.93 -12.41 0.82
CA PHE A 228 -0.12 -11.82 -0.25
C PHE A 228 -0.82 -11.90 -1.61
N GLN A 229 -1.33 -13.07 -2.01
CA GLN A 229 -2.07 -13.25 -3.27
C GLN A 229 -3.32 -12.37 -3.32
N LEU A 230 -4.11 -12.35 -2.23
CA LEU A 230 -5.34 -11.57 -2.15
C LEU A 230 -5.07 -10.05 -2.26
N SER A 231 -4.02 -9.54 -1.62
CA SER A 231 -3.65 -8.12 -1.76
C SER A 231 -3.31 -7.73 -3.21
N ARG A 232 -2.65 -8.62 -3.98
CA ARG A 232 -2.36 -8.42 -5.41
C ARG A 232 -3.64 -8.46 -6.25
N GLU A 233 -4.57 -9.35 -5.91
CA GLU A 233 -5.89 -9.47 -6.54
C GLU A 233 -6.73 -8.20 -6.31
N LEU A 234 -6.86 -7.76 -5.06
CA LEU A 234 -7.56 -6.53 -4.66
C LEU A 234 -6.97 -5.28 -5.33
N ARG A 235 -5.63 -5.16 -5.38
CA ARG A 235 -4.96 -4.08 -6.11
C ARG A 235 -5.25 -4.08 -7.62
N CYS A 236 -5.46 -5.27 -8.21
CA CYS A 236 -5.85 -5.41 -9.61
C CYS A 236 -7.33 -5.00 -9.82
N LEU A 237 -8.21 -5.37 -8.89
CA LEU A 237 -9.63 -5.00 -8.90
C LEU A 237 -9.82 -3.49 -8.73
N ALA A 238 -9.08 -2.85 -7.82
CA ALA A 238 -9.07 -1.40 -7.60
C ALA A 238 -8.68 -0.57 -8.84
N ARG A 239 -8.07 -1.20 -9.86
CA ARG A 239 -7.77 -0.58 -11.17
C ARG A 239 -8.81 -0.89 -12.23
N LYS A 240 -9.55 -1.99 -12.09
CA LYS A 240 -10.62 -2.42 -13.01
C LYS A 240 -11.96 -1.76 -12.69
N GLU A 241 -12.17 -1.41 -11.43
CA GLU A 241 -13.42 -0.83 -10.90
C GLU A 241 -13.08 0.45 -10.11
N PRO A 242 -12.94 1.59 -10.81
CA PRO A 242 -12.52 2.84 -10.20
C PRO A 242 -13.54 3.39 -9.18
N GLU A 243 -14.82 3.00 -9.29
CA GLU A 243 -15.93 3.47 -8.45
C GLU A 243 -15.75 3.05 -6.98
N PHE A 244 -15.34 1.79 -6.76
CA PHE A 244 -15.10 1.23 -5.42
C PHE A 244 -13.61 1.15 -5.07
N LYS A 245 -12.76 1.86 -5.80
CA LYS A 245 -11.31 1.92 -5.60
C LYS A 245 -10.86 2.16 -4.14
N PRO A 246 -11.41 3.13 -3.37
CA PRO A 246 -10.96 3.34 -1.98
C PRO A 246 -11.28 2.14 -1.08
N GLU A 247 -12.42 1.49 -1.27
CA GLU A 247 -12.78 0.29 -0.48
C GLU A 247 -11.85 -0.89 -0.82
N TYR A 248 -11.57 -1.16 -2.09
CA TYR A 248 -10.61 -2.21 -2.47
C TYR A 248 -9.19 -1.94 -1.95
N ILE A 249 -8.75 -0.67 -1.89
CA ILE A 249 -7.46 -0.30 -1.30
C ILE A 249 -7.48 -0.49 0.22
N ALA A 250 -8.59 -0.20 0.91
CA ALA A 250 -8.71 -0.48 2.34
C ALA A 250 -8.66 -1.99 2.67
N LEU A 251 -9.27 -2.83 1.82
CA LEU A 251 -9.14 -4.29 1.90
C LEU A 251 -7.72 -4.76 1.58
N GLU A 252 -7.05 -4.12 0.61
CA GLU A 252 -5.64 -4.38 0.32
C GLU A 252 -4.80 -4.12 1.59
N SER A 253 -4.92 -2.94 2.23
CA SER A 253 -4.19 -2.64 3.46
C SER A 253 -4.50 -3.62 4.59
N LEU A 254 -5.76 -4.02 4.79
CA LEU A 254 -6.13 -5.00 5.81
C LEU A 254 -5.40 -6.34 5.60
N SER A 255 -5.32 -6.82 4.35
CA SER A 255 -4.60 -8.05 4.03
C SER A 255 -3.08 -7.93 4.18
N GLN A 256 -2.48 -6.76 3.93
CA GLN A 256 -1.06 -6.51 4.19
C GLN A 256 -0.76 -6.42 5.70
N ASP A 257 -1.66 -5.79 6.46
CA ASP A 257 -1.54 -5.60 7.90
C ASP A 257 -1.64 -6.94 8.64
N TYR A 258 -2.53 -7.85 8.21
CA TYR A 258 -2.55 -9.23 8.71
C TYR A 258 -1.20 -9.95 8.50
N GLY A 259 -0.57 -9.79 7.34
CA GLY A 259 0.77 -10.36 7.09
C GLY A 259 1.87 -9.76 7.98
N PHE A 260 1.78 -8.46 8.27
CA PHE A 260 2.66 -7.76 9.21
C PHE A 260 2.47 -8.25 10.66
N GLU A 261 1.20 -8.30 11.13
CA GLU A 261 0.83 -8.78 12.46
C GLU A 261 1.29 -10.23 12.69
N LEU A 262 1.06 -11.13 11.71
CA LEU A 262 1.44 -12.54 11.79
C LEU A 262 2.96 -12.75 11.88
N LEU A 263 3.76 -11.90 11.21
CA LEU A 263 5.22 -11.93 11.36
C LEU A 263 5.65 -11.46 12.77
N GLY A 264 4.93 -10.49 13.35
CA GLY A 264 5.14 -10.03 14.72
C GLY A 264 4.93 -11.12 15.80
N MET A 265 4.20 -12.19 15.49
CA MET A 265 3.99 -13.34 16.41
C MET A 265 5.17 -14.32 16.47
N CYS A 266 6.20 -14.13 15.63
CA CYS A 266 7.42 -14.94 15.64
C CYS A 266 8.29 -14.61 16.87
N ARG A 267 8.64 -15.64 17.65
CA ARG A 267 9.45 -15.50 18.87
C ARG A 267 10.92 -15.89 18.68
N ASN A 268 11.19 -16.78 17.73
CA ASN A 268 12.51 -17.39 17.54
C ASN A 268 13.06 -17.12 16.13
N GLN A 269 14.39 -16.98 16.01
CA GLN A 269 15.07 -16.84 14.71
C GLN A 269 14.77 -18.04 13.77
N SER A 270 14.53 -19.24 14.30
CA SER A 270 14.11 -20.42 13.53
C SER A 270 12.68 -20.32 12.98
N GLU A 271 11.75 -19.72 13.73
CA GLU A 271 10.38 -19.45 13.25
C GLU A 271 10.45 -18.42 12.11
N VAL A 272 11.21 -17.34 12.31
CA VAL A 272 11.40 -16.28 11.31
C VAL A 272 12.03 -16.82 10.02
N THR A 273 13.10 -17.62 10.11
CA THR A 273 13.75 -18.19 8.92
C THR A 273 12.87 -19.23 8.23
N ALA A 274 12.04 -20.00 8.96
CA ALA A 274 11.05 -20.90 8.34
C ALA A 274 9.93 -20.15 7.61
N VAL A 275 9.53 -18.96 8.07
CA VAL A 275 8.55 -18.10 7.37
C VAL A 275 9.15 -17.42 6.14
N LEU A 276 10.39 -16.92 6.23
CA LEU A 276 11.02 -16.16 5.13
C LEU A 276 11.59 -17.05 4.00
N ASN A 277 11.90 -18.31 4.29
CA ASN A 277 12.53 -19.24 3.34
C ASN A 277 11.56 -20.33 2.86
N ASP A 278 10.66 -20.01 1.93
CA ASP A 278 10.01 -21.06 1.15
C ASP A 278 9.52 -20.64 -0.24
N LEU A 279 9.69 -21.57 -1.17
CA LEU A 279 8.80 -21.86 -2.29
C LEU A 279 8.86 -23.38 -2.44
N GLY A 280 7.82 -24.07 -1.96
CA GLY A 280 7.77 -25.53 -1.95
C GLY A 280 7.99 -26.10 -3.36
N LYS A 281 8.61 -27.28 -3.44
CA LYS A 281 8.89 -27.93 -4.74
C LYS A 281 7.63 -28.48 -5.44
N ASP A 282 6.47 -28.34 -4.81
CA ASP A 282 5.31 -29.21 -5.03
C ASP A 282 4.05 -28.46 -5.49
N SER A 283 4.19 -27.41 -6.32
CA SER A 283 3.06 -26.86 -7.08
C SER A 283 3.49 -26.43 -8.49
N GLY A 284 3.52 -27.39 -9.43
CA GLY A 284 3.77 -27.17 -10.86
C GLY A 284 2.61 -26.50 -11.60
N ALA A 285 2.14 -25.36 -11.09
CA ALA A 285 0.92 -24.67 -11.54
C ALA A 285 1.08 -23.14 -11.67
N GLU A 286 2.29 -22.63 -11.87
CA GLU A 286 2.58 -21.25 -12.29
C GLU A 286 3.79 -21.27 -13.26
N PRO A 287 3.59 -21.31 -14.59
CA PRO A 287 4.67 -21.50 -15.57
C PRO A 287 5.60 -20.29 -15.75
N GLU A 288 5.37 -19.18 -15.03
CA GLU A 288 6.23 -17.99 -15.05
C GLU A 288 7.36 -18.03 -13.99
N ALA A 289 7.36 -18.99 -13.06
CA ALA A 289 8.30 -19.03 -11.94
C ALA A 289 9.58 -19.87 -12.16
N GLU A 290 9.63 -20.73 -13.18
CA GLU A 290 10.76 -21.66 -13.40
C GLU A 290 12.08 -20.98 -13.81
N GLY A 291 12.05 -19.70 -14.22
CA GLY A 291 13.26 -18.93 -14.50
C GLY A 291 14.05 -18.46 -13.26
N LEU A 292 13.41 -18.44 -12.08
CA LEU A 292 13.95 -17.80 -10.87
C LEU A 292 14.79 -18.72 -9.96
N GLY A 293 15.09 -19.94 -10.42
CA GLY A 293 15.91 -20.95 -9.76
C GLY A 293 17.42 -20.68 -9.84
N GLN A 294 17.87 -19.47 -9.53
CA GLN A 294 19.29 -19.11 -9.49
C GLN A 294 19.80 -19.12 -8.03
N ALA A 295 20.99 -19.67 -7.85
CA ALA A 295 21.59 -19.83 -6.53
C ALA A 295 21.91 -18.46 -5.89
N PHE A 296 21.60 -18.36 -4.60
CA PHE A 296 22.24 -17.40 -3.69
C PHE A 296 23.62 -17.93 -3.30
N GLU A 297 24.55 -17.03 -2.91
CA GLU A 297 25.91 -17.47 -2.58
C GLU A 297 25.94 -18.56 -1.51
N GLU A 298 26.79 -19.58 -1.73
CA GLU A 298 27.06 -20.69 -0.79
C GLU A 298 27.06 -20.23 0.69
N GLY A 299 25.91 -20.37 1.38
CA GLY A 299 25.70 -19.94 2.77
C GLY A 299 24.55 -18.94 3.01
N ILE A 300 24.01 -18.29 1.99
CA ILE A 300 22.83 -17.39 2.11
C ILE A 300 21.55 -18.18 1.83
N PRO A 301 20.52 -18.12 2.69
CA PRO A 301 19.27 -18.83 2.46
C PRO A 301 18.46 -18.21 1.31
N ASN A 302 17.68 -19.03 0.61
CA ASN A 302 17.03 -18.68 -0.67
C ASN A 302 15.96 -17.56 -0.58
N LEU A 303 15.59 -17.10 0.63
CA LEU A 303 14.71 -15.95 0.92
C LEU A 303 13.47 -15.84 0.02
N ALA A 304 12.90 -16.99 -0.36
CA ALA A 304 11.96 -17.08 -1.47
C ALA A 304 10.61 -16.41 -1.14
N ARG A 305 10.15 -16.50 0.12
CA ARG A 305 8.95 -15.81 0.58
C ARG A 305 9.15 -14.30 0.64
N LEU A 306 10.35 -13.85 1.01
CA LEU A 306 10.70 -12.44 1.03
C LEU A 306 10.78 -11.84 -0.38
N ARG A 307 11.35 -12.56 -1.35
CA ARG A 307 11.31 -12.17 -2.78
C ARG A 307 9.88 -12.08 -3.29
N LEU A 308 9.01 -13.05 -2.96
CA LEU A 308 7.59 -13.00 -3.30
C LEU A 308 6.89 -11.79 -2.69
N ALA A 309 7.16 -11.48 -1.42
CA ALA A 309 6.64 -10.30 -0.73
C ALA A 309 7.07 -8.99 -1.41
N VAL A 310 8.33 -8.90 -1.86
CA VAL A 310 8.84 -7.76 -2.64
C VAL A 310 8.14 -7.66 -4.00
N ASN A 311 8.00 -8.76 -4.73
CA ASN A 311 7.32 -8.80 -6.04
C ASN A 311 5.84 -8.41 -5.94
N TYR A 312 5.18 -8.73 -4.83
CA TYR A 312 3.78 -8.33 -4.58
C TYR A 312 3.68 -6.94 -3.91
N ASN A 313 4.77 -6.21 -3.74
CA ASN A 313 4.88 -4.90 -3.08
C ASN A 313 4.29 -4.88 -1.65
N GLN A 314 4.64 -5.87 -0.83
CA GLN A 314 4.28 -5.97 0.59
C GLN A 314 5.16 -5.03 1.45
N LYS A 315 4.98 -3.71 1.29
CA LYS A 315 5.86 -2.68 1.86
C LYS A 315 6.02 -2.83 3.38
N ARG A 316 4.91 -2.90 4.14
CA ARG A 316 4.93 -2.99 5.61
C ARG A 316 5.59 -4.29 6.11
N PHE A 317 5.27 -5.43 5.50
CA PHE A 317 5.86 -6.73 5.85
C PHE A 317 7.39 -6.72 5.71
N VAL A 318 7.91 -6.20 4.59
CA VAL A 318 9.36 -6.11 4.37
C VAL A 318 10.01 -5.11 5.32
N ALA A 319 9.36 -3.98 5.61
CA ALA A 319 9.83 -2.97 6.56
C ALA A 319 9.74 -3.40 8.04
N HIS A 320 9.09 -4.53 8.36
CA HIS A 320 8.94 -5.04 9.73
C HIS A 320 10.31 -5.20 10.41
N PRO A 321 10.49 -4.76 11.68
CA PRO A 321 11.79 -4.78 12.36
C PRO A 321 12.49 -6.14 12.34
N ILE A 322 11.76 -7.23 12.61
CA ILE A 322 12.26 -8.62 12.50
C ILE A 322 12.84 -8.92 11.10
N CYS A 323 12.12 -8.58 10.02
CA CYS A 323 12.62 -8.80 8.65
C CYS A 323 13.86 -7.94 8.36
N GLN A 324 13.85 -6.68 8.77
CA GLN A 324 14.99 -5.77 8.64
C GLN A 324 16.22 -6.25 9.44
N GLN A 325 16.03 -6.88 10.60
CA GLN A 325 17.10 -7.46 11.40
C GLN A 325 17.74 -8.67 10.70
N VAL A 326 16.94 -9.56 10.10
CA VAL A 326 17.44 -10.69 9.31
C VAL A 326 18.20 -10.19 8.08
N LEU A 327 17.59 -9.30 7.28
CA LEU A 327 18.25 -8.70 6.11
C LEU A 327 19.58 -8.02 6.48
N SER A 328 19.58 -7.24 7.57
CA SER A 328 20.80 -6.54 8.04
C SER A 328 21.87 -7.51 8.55
N SER A 329 21.49 -8.66 9.11
CA SER A 329 22.45 -9.70 9.51
C SER A 329 23.12 -10.37 8.30
N ILE A 330 22.36 -10.65 7.24
CA ILE A 330 22.86 -11.23 5.99
C ILE A 330 23.73 -10.21 5.24
N TRP A 331 23.32 -8.93 5.23
CA TRP A 331 24.05 -7.82 4.61
C TRP A 331 25.45 -7.64 5.21
N CYS A 332 25.54 -7.53 6.54
CA CYS A 332 26.82 -7.40 7.25
C CYS A 332 27.68 -8.67 7.20
N GLY A 333 27.05 -9.85 7.10
CA GLY A 333 27.72 -11.14 7.12
C GLY A 333 28.65 -11.29 8.33
N ASN A 334 29.86 -11.80 8.08
CA ASN A 334 30.89 -12.01 9.10
C ASN A 334 31.82 -10.79 9.31
N LEU A 335 31.43 -9.59 8.88
CA LEU A 335 32.27 -8.40 8.99
C LEU A 335 32.25 -7.84 10.44
N ALA A 336 33.23 -8.27 11.23
CA ALA A 336 33.40 -7.83 12.62
C ALA A 336 33.51 -6.30 12.71
N GLY A 337 32.82 -5.71 13.68
CA GLY A 337 32.85 -4.27 13.95
C GLY A 337 31.99 -3.39 13.02
N TRP A 338 31.46 -3.88 11.88
CA TRP A 338 30.63 -3.05 10.99
C TRP A 338 29.24 -2.75 11.58
N ARG A 339 28.66 -3.74 12.28
CA ARG A 339 27.36 -3.63 12.94
C ARG A 339 27.52 -2.93 14.28
N GLY A 340 27.17 -1.64 14.32
CA GLY A 340 27.22 -0.81 15.53
C GLY A 340 28.33 0.26 15.55
N SER A 341 29.21 0.31 14.55
CA SER A 341 30.21 1.39 14.48
C SER A 341 29.61 2.75 14.13
N THR A 342 30.34 3.81 14.50
CA THR A 342 30.07 5.18 14.09
C THR A 342 30.06 5.34 12.57
N ILE A 343 29.38 6.39 12.09
CA ILE A 343 29.34 6.75 10.66
C ILE A 343 30.76 7.08 10.15
N VAL A 344 31.58 7.76 10.97
CA VAL A 344 32.98 8.08 10.66
C VAL A 344 33.80 6.82 10.38
N TRP A 345 33.66 5.77 11.19
CA TRP A 345 34.36 4.49 10.94
C TRP A 345 33.91 3.83 9.63
N LYS A 346 32.61 3.86 9.33
CA LYS A 346 32.08 3.31 8.06
C LYS A 346 32.60 4.09 6.86
N LEU A 347 32.67 5.42 6.96
CA LEU A 347 33.23 6.29 5.93
C LEU A 347 34.73 6.04 5.74
N PHE A 348 35.49 5.88 6.82
CA PHE A 348 36.92 5.52 6.76
C PHE A 348 37.15 4.18 6.05
N VAL A 349 36.38 3.15 6.42
CA VAL A 349 36.46 1.83 5.76
C VAL A 349 36.01 1.91 4.29
N ALA A 350 34.97 2.67 3.97
CA ALA A 350 34.53 2.90 2.59
C ALA A 350 35.60 3.63 1.75
N LEU A 351 36.27 4.65 2.31
CA LEU A 351 37.39 5.35 1.68
C LEU A 351 38.58 4.42 1.44
N LEU A 352 38.92 3.57 2.42
CA LEU A 352 39.96 2.56 2.27
C LEU A 352 39.63 1.57 1.15
N ILE A 353 38.38 1.11 1.05
CA ILE A 353 37.91 0.23 -0.03
C ILE A 353 37.94 0.95 -1.38
N PHE A 354 37.57 2.23 -1.44
CA PHE A 354 37.62 3.05 -2.66
C PHE A 354 39.04 3.18 -3.22
N LEU A 355 40.03 3.44 -2.35
CA LEU A 355 41.44 3.52 -2.73
C LEU A 355 42.03 2.14 -3.08
N ALA A 356 41.64 1.08 -2.34
CA ALA A 356 42.14 -0.29 -2.55
C ALA A 356 41.43 -1.05 -3.68
N MET A 357 40.32 -0.52 -4.23
CA MET A 357 39.43 -1.16 -5.19
C MET A 357 40.15 -1.94 -6.32
N PRO A 358 41.10 -1.37 -7.09
CA PRO A 358 41.73 -2.08 -8.20
C PRO A 358 42.55 -3.30 -7.71
N PHE A 359 43.24 -3.16 -6.57
CA PHE A 359 44.02 -4.25 -5.97
C PHE A 359 43.12 -5.35 -5.39
N LEU A 360 41.99 -4.98 -4.78
CA LEU A 360 40.98 -5.93 -4.28
C LEU A 360 40.37 -6.76 -5.42
N CYS A 361 40.03 -6.12 -6.54
CA CYS A 361 39.49 -6.80 -7.72
C CYS A 361 40.51 -7.77 -8.34
N LEU A 362 41.77 -7.33 -8.48
CA LEU A 362 42.86 -8.18 -8.97
C LEU A 362 43.10 -9.39 -8.04
N GLY A 363 43.09 -9.18 -6.72
CA GLY A 363 43.22 -10.23 -5.73
C GLY A 363 42.09 -11.27 -5.76
N TYR A 364 40.84 -10.82 -6.01
CA TYR A 364 39.71 -11.73 -6.23
C TYR A 364 39.87 -12.56 -7.50
N TRP A 365 40.30 -11.92 -8.60
CA TRP A 365 40.47 -12.57 -9.90
C TRP A 365 41.59 -13.63 -9.87
N LEU A 366 42.72 -13.31 -9.24
CA LEU A 366 43.85 -14.25 -9.05
C LEU A 366 43.52 -15.41 -8.11
N ALA A 367 42.87 -15.14 -6.97
CA ALA A 367 42.68 -16.14 -5.92
C ALA A 367 41.29 -16.07 -5.24
N PRO A 368 40.20 -16.45 -5.94
CA PRO A 368 38.82 -16.31 -5.44
C PRO A 368 38.50 -17.21 -4.22
N LYS A 369 39.30 -18.25 -3.96
CA LYS A 369 39.20 -19.10 -2.76
C LYS A 369 39.98 -18.58 -1.55
N SER A 370 40.73 -17.48 -1.68
CA SER A 370 41.53 -16.91 -0.60
C SER A 370 40.67 -16.36 0.55
N ARG A 371 41.30 -15.97 1.67
CA ARG A 371 40.61 -15.24 2.75
C ARG A 371 40.02 -13.92 2.23
N LEU A 372 40.75 -13.21 1.37
CA LEU A 372 40.28 -11.99 0.69
C LEU A 372 39.09 -12.28 -0.24
N GLY A 373 39.16 -13.35 -1.03
CA GLY A 373 38.07 -13.78 -1.91
C GLY A 373 36.77 -14.08 -1.16
N ARG A 374 36.86 -14.69 0.03
CA ARG A 374 35.70 -14.89 0.92
C ARG A 374 35.21 -13.61 1.59
N LEU A 375 36.09 -12.63 1.86
CA LEU A 375 35.68 -11.32 2.39
C LEU A 375 34.88 -10.54 1.33
N LEU A 376 35.35 -10.52 0.08
CA LEU A 376 34.70 -9.84 -1.05
C LEU A 376 33.36 -10.47 -1.47
N LYS A 377 33.02 -11.67 -0.97
CA LYS A 377 31.68 -12.26 -1.07
C LYS A 377 30.67 -11.64 -0.08
N ILE A 378 31.09 -10.87 0.93
CA ILE A 378 30.15 -10.23 1.86
C ILE A 378 29.34 -9.14 1.11
N PRO A 379 27.99 -9.10 1.20
CA PRO A 379 27.16 -8.18 0.42
C PRO A 379 27.49 -6.69 0.59
N VAL A 380 27.72 -6.22 1.83
CA VAL A 380 28.23 -4.85 2.12
C VAL A 380 29.45 -4.53 1.27
N LEU A 381 30.41 -5.45 1.20
CA LEU A 381 31.69 -5.20 0.55
C LEU A 381 31.54 -5.22 -0.98
N LYS A 382 30.68 -6.07 -1.55
CA LYS A 382 30.30 -5.99 -2.98
C LYS A 382 29.72 -4.63 -3.31
N PHE A 383 28.73 -4.18 -2.53
CA PHE A 383 28.07 -2.89 -2.75
C PHE A 383 29.08 -1.73 -2.71
N LEU A 384 29.92 -1.66 -1.69
CA LEU A 384 30.96 -0.64 -1.59
C LEU A 384 31.97 -0.70 -2.76
N LEU A 385 32.31 -1.89 -3.24
CA LEU A 385 33.24 -2.10 -4.35
C LEU A 385 32.63 -1.68 -5.71
N HIS A 386 31.33 -1.94 -5.93
CA HIS A 386 30.56 -1.45 -7.08
C HIS A 386 30.34 0.06 -7.03
N SER A 387 29.99 0.62 -5.87
CA SER A 387 29.91 2.07 -5.67
C SER A 387 31.26 2.75 -5.90
N ALA A 388 32.36 2.15 -5.43
CA ALA A 388 33.71 2.65 -5.69
C ALA A 388 34.09 2.60 -7.18
N SER A 389 33.74 1.52 -7.89
CA SER A 389 33.86 1.42 -9.35
C SER A 389 33.16 2.59 -10.06
N TYR A 390 31.92 2.89 -9.65
CA TYR A 390 31.14 3.96 -10.25
C TYR A 390 31.73 5.35 -9.97
N LEU A 391 32.22 5.59 -8.74
CA LEU A 391 32.93 6.83 -8.41
C LEU A 391 34.24 6.98 -9.21
N TRP A 392 34.99 5.89 -9.41
CA TRP A 392 36.17 5.89 -10.27
C TRP A 392 35.82 6.21 -11.74
N PHE A 393 34.70 5.70 -12.25
CA PHE A 393 34.20 6.06 -13.59
C PHE A 393 33.89 7.56 -13.72
N LEU A 394 33.21 8.16 -12.74
CA LEU A 394 32.92 9.60 -12.75
C LEU A 394 34.17 10.47 -12.60
N ILE A 395 35.12 10.06 -11.76
CA ILE A 395 36.43 10.71 -11.64
C ILE A 395 37.20 10.61 -12.95
N PHE A 396 37.07 9.50 -13.68
CA PHE A 396 37.69 9.32 -14.99
C PHE A 396 37.05 10.23 -16.05
N LEU A 397 35.71 10.35 -16.11
CA LEU A 397 35.02 11.31 -16.98
C LEU A 397 35.42 12.76 -16.66
N LEU A 398 35.53 13.12 -15.38
CA LEU A 398 36.02 14.43 -14.97
C LEU A 398 37.47 14.65 -15.41
N GLY A 399 38.33 13.63 -15.26
CA GLY A 399 39.71 13.62 -15.74
C GLY A 399 39.81 13.79 -17.26
N GLU A 400 38.97 13.12 -18.05
CA GLU A 400 38.87 13.32 -19.50
C GLU A 400 38.45 14.77 -19.81
N SER A 401 37.48 15.36 -19.10
CA SER A 401 37.08 16.76 -19.33
C SER A 401 38.18 17.78 -19.03
N LEU A 402 39.00 17.56 -17.99
CA LEU A 402 40.17 18.38 -17.65
C LEU A 402 41.33 18.15 -18.64
N ALA A 403 41.49 16.94 -19.17
CA ALA A 403 42.44 16.64 -20.25
C ALA A 403 42.04 17.36 -21.55
N MET A 404 40.74 17.43 -21.86
CA MET A 404 40.22 18.18 -23.00
C MET A 404 40.50 19.69 -22.90
N GLU A 405 40.38 20.28 -21.71
CA GLU A 405 40.73 21.68 -21.46
C GLU A 405 42.24 21.94 -21.62
N THR A 406 43.08 21.11 -20.98
CA THR A 406 44.54 21.30 -20.98
C THR A 406 45.20 21.00 -22.33
N GLN A 407 44.63 20.11 -23.16
CA GLN A 407 45.17 19.74 -24.47
C GLN A 407 44.36 20.36 -25.64
N LEU A 408 43.82 21.56 -25.45
CA LEU A 408 42.91 22.23 -26.39
C LEU A 408 43.37 22.23 -27.86
N SER A 409 44.68 22.34 -28.12
CA SER A 409 45.24 22.30 -29.48
C SER A 409 45.02 20.95 -30.18
N THR A 410 45.28 19.84 -29.48
CA THR A 410 45.03 18.48 -29.97
C THR A 410 43.53 18.19 -30.09
N PHE A 411 42.72 18.72 -29.16
CA PHE A 411 41.25 18.57 -29.21
C PHE A 411 40.55 19.45 -30.26
N ARG A 412 41.25 20.43 -30.86
CA ARG A 412 40.73 21.28 -31.95
C ARG A 412 40.91 20.66 -33.35
N GLY A 413 41.84 19.72 -33.50
CA GLY A 413 42.13 19.01 -34.75
C GLY A 413 41.58 17.59 -34.79
N ARG A 414 41.58 16.97 -35.97
CA ARG A 414 41.12 15.58 -36.19
C ARG A 414 42.19 14.50 -35.99
N SER A 415 43.38 14.86 -35.50
CA SER A 415 44.51 13.94 -35.28
C SER A 415 44.39 13.08 -33.99
N GLN A 416 43.17 12.73 -33.60
CA GLN A 416 42.88 11.97 -32.38
C GLN A 416 42.78 10.48 -32.69
N SER A 417 43.46 9.63 -31.92
CA SER A 417 43.11 8.21 -31.95
C SER A 417 41.77 7.97 -31.25
N VAL A 418 40.97 7.04 -31.77
CA VAL A 418 39.69 6.63 -31.16
C VAL A 418 39.91 6.11 -29.73
N TRP A 419 41.08 5.52 -29.45
CA TRP A 419 41.43 4.95 -28.16
C TRP A 419 41.76 6.00 -27.10
N GLU A 420 42.59 7.00 -27.41
CA GLU A 420 42.95 8.08 -26.46
C GLU A 420 41.72 8.90 -26.01
N THR A 421 40.72 9.01 -26.87
CA THR A 421 39.51 9.83 -26.67
C THR A 421 38.30 9.06 -26.16
N SER A 422 38.42 7.74 -26.03
CA SER A 422 37.32 6.85 -25.65
C SER A 422 37.76 5.80 -24.61
N LEU A 423 38.72 6.13 -23.73
CA LEU A 423 39.18 5.22 -22.69
C LEU A 423 38.06 4.85 -21.70
N HIS A 424 37.11 5.76 -21.46
CA HIS A 424 35.89 5.47 -20.70
C HIS A 424 35.05 4.30 -21.28
N MET A 425 35.21 3.95 -22.57
CA MET A 425 34.49 2.83 -23.18
C MET A 425 34.85 1.46 -22.58
N VAL A 426 35.99 1.35 -21.89
CA VAL A 426 36.33 0.17 -21.10
C VAL A 426 35.33 -0.03 -19.95
N TRP A 427 34.86 1.05 -19.32
CA TRP A 427 33.77 1.00 -18.34
C TRP A 427 32.42 0.78 -19.02
N VAL A 428 32.09 1.53 -20.08
CA VAL A 428 30.81 1.39 -20.81
C VAL A 428 30.58 -0.05 -21.28
N THR A 429 31.62 -0.73 -21.79
CA THR A 429 31.55 -2.14 -22.21
C THR A 429 31.24 -3.07 -21.03
N GLY A 430 31.81 -2.79 -19.85
CA GLY A 430 31.57 -3.57 -18.64
C GLY A 430 30.19 -3.33 -18.02
N PHE A 431 29.67 -2.10 -18.11
CA PHE A 431 28.29 -1.78 -17.75
C PHE A 431 27.29 -2.43 -18.72
N LEU A 432 27.52 -2.35 -20.04
CA LEU A 432 26.71 -3.05 -21.04
C LEU A 432 26.64 -4.55 -20.76
N TRP A 433 27.78 -5.20 -20.46
CA TRP A 433 27.81 -6.62 -20.11
C TRP A 433 27.06 -6.93 -18.79
N PHE A 434 27.11 -6.02 -17.81
CA PHE A 434 26.35 -6.12 -16.57
C PHE A 434 24.84 -6.02 -16.83
N GLU A 435 24.37 -5.00 -17.55
CA GLU A 435 22.95 -4.81 -17.85
C GLU A 435 22.39 -5.92 -18.76
N CYS A 436 23.14 -6.37 -19.78
CA CYS A 436 22.74 -7.53 -20.58
C CYS A 436 22.54 -8.79 -19.73
N LYS A 437 23.35 -8.98 -18.68
CA LYS A 437 23.19 -10.07 -17.72
C LYS A 437 21.97 -9.87 -16.82
N GLU A 438 21.70 -8.64 -16.37
CA GLU A 438 20.52 -8.34 -15.54
C GLU A 438 19.22 -8.54 -16.32
N VAL A 439 19.12 -8.02 -17.55
CA VAL A 439 17.99 -8.23 -18.47
C VAL A 439 17.74 -9.71 -18.74
N TRP A 440 18.80 -10.52 -18.88
CA TRP A 440 18.68 -11.98 -19.07
C TRP A 440 18.14 -12.69 -17.81
N ILE A 441 18.47 -12.19 -16.62
CA ILE A 441 18.07 -12.78 -15.34
C ILE A 441 16.63 -12.39 -14.95
N GLU A 442 16.27 -11.12 -15.10
CA GLU A 442 14.96 -10.59 -14.64
C GLU A 442 13.87 -10.63 -15.73
N GLY A 443 14.28 -10.71 -17.00
CA GLY A 443 13.39 -10.61 -18.14
C GLY A 443 13.06 -9.16 -18.50
N LEU A 444 13.12 -8.87 -19.81
CA LEU A 444 13.00 -7.53 -20.40
C LEU A 444 11.79 -6.71 -19.87
N ARG A 445 10.63 -7.34 -19.70
CA ARG A 445 9.41 -6.66 -19.24
C ARG A 445 9.48 -6.23 -17.77
N SER A 446 10.12 -7.02 -16.89
CA SER A 446 10.28 -6.65 -15.48
C SER A 446 11.32 -5.54 -15.33
N TYR A 447 12.43 -5.69 -16.05
CA TYR A 447 13.55 -4.75 -16.06
C TYR A 447 13.13 -3.33 -16.52
N LEU A 448 12.41 -3.22 -17.64
CA LEU A 448 11.96 -1.91 -18.18
C LEU A 448 10.85 -1.24 -17.36
N LEU A 449 10.31 -1.89 -16.32
CA LEU A 449 9.35 -1.26 -15.39
C LEU A 449 10.03 -0.52 -14.22
N ASP A 450 11.35 -0.67 -14.04
CA ASP A 450 12.11 0.17 -13.11
C ASP A 450 12.69 1.38 -13.86
N TRP A 451 12.35 2.59 -13.40
CA TRP A 451 12.81 3.85 -13.98
C TRP A 451 14.35 4.00 -13.97
N TRP A 452 15.03 3.40 -13.00
CA TRP A 452 16.49 3.43 -12.93
C TRP A 452 17.14 2.58 -14.02
N ASN A 453 16.59 1.39 -14.26
CA ASN A 453 17.08 0.47 -15.26
C ASN A 453 16.75 0.97 -16.68
N PHE A 454 15.61 1.67 -16.85
CA PHE A 454 15.32 2.43 -18.07
C PHE A 454 16.35 3.56 -18.30
N LEU A 455 16.72 4.32 -17.27
CA LEU A 455 17.72 5.38 -17.36
C LEU A 455 19.10 4.84 -17.80
N ASP A 456 19.52 3.68 -17.26
CA ASP A 456 20.78 3.03 -17.67
C ASP A 456 20.77 2.60 -19.13
N MET A 457 19.67 2.03 -19.61
CA MET A 457 19.52 1.68 -21.03
C MET A 457 19.64 2.93 -21.92
N VAL A 458 19.07 4.07 -21.51
CA VAL A 458 19.24 5.35 -22.22
C VAL A 458 20.71 5.78 -22.19
N ILE A 459 21.36 5.85 -21.03
CA ILE A 459 22.77 6.25 -20.88
C ILE A 459 23.69 5.37 -21.72
N LEU A 460 23.55 4.05 -21.64
CA LEU A 460 24.37 3.10 -22.41
C LEU A 460 24.12 3.22 -23.92
N SER A 461 22.86 3.40 -24.35
CA SER A 461 22.55 3.59 -25.77
C SER A 461 23.19 4.86 -26.35
N LEU A 462 23.24 5.95 -25.57
CA LEU A 462 23.85 7.21 -25.98
C LEU A 462 25.39 7.12 -26.03
N TYR A 463 26.04 6.46 -25.06
CA TYR A 463 27.48 6.18 -25.14
C TYR A 463 27.83 5.31 -26.36
N LEU A 464 27.05 4.25 -26.62
CA LEU A 464 27.25 3.40 -27.80
C LEU A 464 27.04 4.15 -29.10
N ALA A 465 26.06 5.06 -29.18
CA ALA A 465 25.83 5.91 -30.34
C ALA A 465 26.99 6.89 -30.57
N ALA A 466 27.47 7.58 -29.52
CA ALA A 466 28.63 8.46 -29.60
C ALA A 466 29.89 7.72 -30.06
N PHE A 467 30.13 6.51 -29.53
CA PHE A 467 31.27 5.68 -29.95
C PHE A 467 31.13 5.16 -31.40
N ALA A 468 29.93 4.75 -31.81
CA ALA A 468 29.67 4.31 -33.18
C ALA A 468 29.91 5.44 -34.22
N LEU A 469 29.58 6.68 -33.88
CA LEU A 469 29.87 7.85 -34.72
C LEU A 469 31.38 8.12 -34.85
N ARG A 470 32.16 7.96 -33.77
CA ARG A 470 33.63 8.05 -33.81
C ARG A 470 34.26 6.92 -34.64
N LEU A 471 33.74 5.69 -34.54
CA LEU A 471 34.15 4.57 -35.39
C LEU A 471 33.81 4.81 -36.87
N LEU A 472 32.62 5.37 -37.15
CA LEU A 472 32.22 5.76 -38.50
C LEU A 472 33.18 6.80 -39.09
N LEU A 473 33.55 7.83 -38.32
CA LEU A 473 34.52 8.85 -38.72
C LEU A 473 35.89 8.22 -39.04
N ALA A 474 36.41 7.36 -38.16
CA ALA A 474 37.68 6.65 -38.38
C ALA A 474 37.64 5.73 -39.60
N GLY A 475 36.51 5.06 -39.84
CA GLY A 475 36.28 4.25 -41.04
C GLY A 475 36.25 5.09 -42.32
N LEU A 476 35.52 6.21 -42.31
CA LEU A 476 35.47 7.16 -43.44
C LEU A 476 36.85 7.75 -43.74
N ALA A 477 37.62 8.12 -42.73
CA ALA A 477 38.99 8.58 -42.88
C ALA A 477 39.87 7.49 -43.53
N HIS A 478 39.80 6.25 -43.02
CA HIS A 478 40.59 5.14 -43.56
C HIS A 478 40.27 4.84 -45.03
N VAL A 479 39.00 4.82 -45.42
CA VAL A 479 38.58 4.56 -46.81
C VAL A 479 39.06 5.69 -47.74
N HIS A 480 38.74 6.95 -47.44
CA HIS A 480 39.09 8.06 -48.34
C HIS A 480 40.60 8.29 -48.47
N CYS A 481 41.38 8.06 -47.40
CA CYS A 481 42.84 8.19 -47.45
C CYS A 481 43.54 6.98 -48.11
N LYS A 482 42.88 5.82 -48.18
CA LYS A 482 43.39 4.66 -48.91
C LYS A 482 43.29 4.83 -50.43
N ASP A 483 42.19 5.43 -50.89
CA ASP A 483 41.96 5.63 -52.33
C ASP A 483 42.69 6.88 -52.86
N ALA A 484 42.83 7.95 -52.06
CA ALA A 484 43.57 9.16 -52.44
C ALA A 484 44.18 9.88 -51.21
N PRO A 485 45.46 9.65 -50.86
CA PRO A 485 46.06 10.20 -49.63
C PRO A 485 46.14 11.73 -49.60
N ASP A 486 46.41 12.41 -50.72
CA ASP A 486 46.43 13.89 -50.81
C ASP A 486 45.07 14.51 -51.16
N GLY A 487 44.04 13.66 -51.34
CA GLY A 487 42.70 14.06 -51.74
C GLY A 487 42.06 15.03 -50.74
N ALA A 488 41.28 15.99 -51.24
CA ALA A 488 40.57 16.95 -50.39
C ALA A 488 39.66 16.28 -49.35
N ALA A 489 39.09 15.11 -49.67
CA ALA A 489 38.32 14.30 -48.72
C ALA A 489 39.18 13.68 -47.61
N CYS A 490 40.38 13.16 -47.92
CA CYS A 490 41.30 12.67 -46.90
C CYS A 490 41.73 13.82 -45.98
N ARG A 491 42.18 14.95 -46.55
CA ARG A 491 42.54 16.15 -45.75
C ARG A 491 41.38 16.69 -44.92
N TYR A 492 40.13 16.61 -45.40
CA TYR A 492 38.96 16.88 -44.57
C TYR A 492 38.95 15.96 -43.35
N PHE A 493 38.84 14.64 -43.55
CA PHE A 493 38.67 13.70 -42.44
C PHE A 493 39.88 13.56 -41.48
N THR A 494 41.10 13.96 -41.87
CA THR A 494 42.29 13.83 -41.02
C THR A 494 42.84 15.15 -40.46
N THR A 495 42.75 16.26 -41.19
CA THR A 495 43.49 17.50 -40.88
C THR A 495 42.65 18.77 -40.78
N ALA A 496 41.37 18.76 -41.18
CA ALA A 496 40.53 19.96 -41.17
C ALA A 496 40.31 20.53 -39.75
N GLU A 497 40.41 21.85 -39.63
CA GLU A 497 40.11 22.57 -38.39
C GLU A 497 38.60 22.61 -38.11
N ARG A 498 38.21 22.71 -36.83
CA ARG A 498 36.82 22.79 -36.37
C ARG A 498 35.93 23.83 -37.09
N ARG A 499 36.52 24.87 -37.69
CA ARG A 499 35.82 25.91 -38.47
C ARG A 499 35.37 25.44 -39.87
N GLU A 500 36.01 24.40 -40.40
CA GLU A 500 35.76 23.86 -41.75
C GLU A 500 34.79 22.65 -41.71
N TRP A 501 34.44 22.19 -40.51
CA TRP A 501 33.56 21.05 -40.31
C TRP A 501 32.11 21.42 -40.70
N ARG A 502 31.43 20.49 -41.38
CA ARG A 502 30.02 20.66 -41.75
C ARG A 502 29.12 20.55 -40.51
N THR A 503 27.94 21.15 -40.54
CA THR A 503 26.95 21.10 -39.45
C THR A 503 26.51 19.68 -39.09
N GLU A 504 26.48 18.77 -40.07
CA GLU A 504 26.10 17.36 -39.91
C GLU A 504 27.30 16.41 -39.69
N ASP A 505 28.46 16.95 -39.32
CA ASP A 505 29.66 16.14 -39.12
C ASP A 505 29.51 15.17 -37.92
N PRO A 506 29.75 13.85 -38.09
CA PRO A 506 29.51 12.86 -37.03
C PRO A 506 30.34 13.11 -35.76
N GLN A 507 31.47 13.81 -35.85
CA GLN A 507 32.26 14.21 -34.69
C GLN A 507 31.51 15.19 -33.78
N PHE A 508 30.84 16.21 -34.35
CA PHE A 508 30.04 17.15 -33.55
C PHE A 508 28.90 16.44 -32.82
N LEU A 509 28.19 15.55 -33.52
CA LEU A 509 27.11 14.77 -32.91
C LEU A 509 27.65 13.84 -31.81
N ALA A 510 28.81 13.20 -32.01
CA ALA A 510 29.45 12.37 -30.99
C ALA A 510 29.90 13.17 -29.76
N GLU A 511 30.43 14.39 -29.94
CA GLU A 511 30.80 15.29 -28.84
C GLU A 511 29.58 15.76 -28.03
N VAL A 512 28.49 16.16 -28.70
CA VAL A 512 27.25 16.59 -28.04
C VAL A 512 26.60 15.43 -27.29
N LEU A 513 26.50 14.24 -27.91
CA LEU A 513 26.00 13.03 -27.25
C LEU A 513 26.85 12.66 -26.04
N PHE A 514 28.19 12.72 -26.16
CA PHE A 514 29.10 12.44 -25.04
C PHE A 514 28.93 13.43 -23.88
N ALA A 515 28.75 14.72 -24.15
CA ALA A 515 28.50 15.74 -23.12
C ALA A 515 27.18 15.50 -22.38
N VAL A 516 26.09 15.27 -23.11
CA VAL A 516 24.76 14.96 -22.51
C VAL A 516 24.81 13.66 -21.71
N THR A 517 25.49 12.63 -22.21
CA THR A 517 25.57 11.32 -21.54
C THR A 517 26.45 11.37 -20.29
N SER A 518 27.52 12.17 -20.31
CA SER A 518 28.34 12.44 -19.12
C SER A 518 27.52 13.11 -18.02
N MET A 519 26.69 14.11 -18.34
CA MET A 519 25.77 14.73 -17.39
C MET A 519 24.78 13.71 -16.80
N LEU A 520 24.13 12.89 -17.62
CA LEU A 520 23.22 11.83 -17.17
C LEU A 520 23.94 10.77 -16.31
N SER A 521 25.22 10.51 -16.56
CA SER A 521 26.01 9.60 -15.74
C SER A 521 26.19 10.11 -14.30
N PHE A 522 26.33 11.42 -14.08
CA PHE A 522 26.35 11.97 -12.72
C PHE A 522 25.00 11.79 -12.00
N THR A 523 23.85 11.84 -12.70
CA THR A 523 22.54 11.65 -12.05
C THR A 523 22.36 10.24 -11.48
N ARG A 524 23.06 9.24 -12.02
CA ARG A 524 23.03 7.85 -11.55
C ARG A 524 23.58 7.67 -10.12
N LEU A 525 24.37 8.62 -9.59
CA LEU A 525 24.77 8.63 -8.17
C LEU A 525 23.58 8.56 -7.21
N ALA A 526 22.42 9.07 -7.62
CA ALA A 526 21.19 8.97 -6.85
C ALA A 526 20.84 7.51 -6.47
N TYR A 527 21.23 6.50 -7.25
CA TYR A 527 20.98 5.09 -6.92
C TYR A 527 21.70 4.58 -5.66
N ILE A 528 22.77 5.27 -5.24
CA ILE A 528 23.57 4.90 -4.06
C ILE A 528 22.95 5.51 -2.78
N LEU A 529 22.22 6.62 -2.89
CA LEU A 529 21.62 7.35 -1.77
C LEU A 529 20.66 6.53 -0.88
N PRO A 530 19.87 5.54 -1.36
CA PRO A 530 19.00 4.71 -0.50
C PRO A 530 19.74 3.87 0.54
N ALA A 531 21.05 3.70 0.40
CA ALA A 531 21.88 3.02 1.40
C ALA A 531 22.05 3.84 2.69
N HIS A 532 21.92 5.17 2.62
CA HIS A 532 21.88 6.04 3.80
C HIS A 532 20.43 6.34 4.23
N GLU A 533 20.23 6.61 5.52
CA GLU A 533 18.91 6.86 6.10
C GLU A 533 18.35 8.21 5.67
N SER A 534 19.00 9.31 6.04
CA SER A 534 18.51 10.67 5.73
C SER A 534 18.46 11.02 4.24
N LEU A 535 19.35 10.44 3.42
CA LEU A 535 19.38 10.71 1.97
C LEU A 535 18.42 9.80 1.22
N GLY A 536 18.22 8.57 1.70
CA GLY A 536 17.32 7.60 1.11
C GLY A 536 15.84 7.98 1.30
N THR A 537 15.44 8.45 2.48
CA THR A 537 14.07 8.93 2.70
C THR A 537 13.75 10.16 1.85
N LEU A 538 14.68 11.12 1.78
CA LEU A 538 14.56 12.34 0.95
C LEU A 538 14.46 12.02 -0.55
N GLN A 539 15.29 11.13 -1.08
CA GLN A 539 15.22 10.74 -2.48
C GLN A 539 13.89 10.05 -2.82
N ILE A 540 13.42 9.15 -1.95
CA ILE A 540 12.18 8.39 -2.16
C ILE A 540 10.94 9.30 -2.06
N SER A 541 10.97 10.35 -1.24
CA SER A 541 9.90 11.37 -1.23
C SER A 541 9.92 12.22 -2.50
N ILE A 542 11.08 12.72 -2.93
CA ILE A 542 11.23 13.44 -4.23
C ILE A 542 10.70 12.61 -5.40
N GLY A 543 11.05 11.31 -5.47
CA GLY A 543 10.58 10.42 -6.52
C GLY A 543 9.06 10.33 -6.64
N ARG A 544 8.32 10.40 -5.52
CA ARG A 544 6.84 10.39 -5.54
C ARG A 544 6.21 11.76 -5.76
N MET A 545 6.85 12.83 -5.29
CA MET A 545 6.39 14.19 -5.61
C MET A 545 6.44 14.45 -7.13
N ILE A 546 7.35 13.81 -7.86
CA ILE A 546 7.42 13.90 -9.33
C ILE A 546 6.16 13.32 -10.00
N ASP A 547 5.60 12.20 -9.53
CA ASP A 547 4.35 11.62 -10.07
C ASP A 547 3.15 12.57 -9.89
N ASP A 548 3.13 13.33 -8.80
CA ASP A 548 2.12 14.37 -8.53
C ASP A 548 2.38 15.62 -9.38
N MET A 549 3.65 16.04 -9.52
CA MET A 549 4.08 17.16 -10.32
C MET A 549 3.79 16.98 -11.82
N ILE A 550 4.00 15.77 -12.38
CA ILE A 550 3.73 15.49 -13.82
C ILE A 550 2.28 15.79 -14.18
N ARG A 551 1.33 15.51 -13.28
CA ARG A 551 -0.10 15.81 -13.48
C ARG A 551 -0.38 17.31 -13.53
N PHE A 552 0.37 18.12 -12.78
CA PHE A 552 0.31 19.58 -12.87
C PHE A 552 1.02 20.13 -14.11
N MET A 553 2.19 19.58 -14.46
CA MET A 553 2.94 19.96 -15.66
C MET A 553 2.10 19.80 -16.93
N PHE A 554 1.17 18.84 -16.98
CA PHE A 554 0.21 18.72 -18.08
C PHE A 554 -0.72 19.94 -18.22
N ILE A 555 -1.27 20.46 -17.12
CA ILE A 555 -2.09 21.68 -17.11
C ILE A 555 -1.24 22.88 -17.56
N LEU A 556 -0.01 22.97 -17.07
CA LEU A 556 0.95 23.99 -17.49
C LEU A 556 1.24 23.94 -18.99
N MET A 557 1.45 22.75 -19.58
CA MET A 557 1.70 22.61 -21.02
C MET A 557 0.50 23.06 -21.87
N ILE A 558 -0.75 22.82 -21.42
CA ILE A 558 -1.95 23.33 -22.11
C ILE A 558 -1.94 24.87 -22.13
N ILE A 559 -1.68 25.50 -20.99
CA ILE A 559 -1.66 26.96 -20.85
C ILE A 559 -0.51 27.56 -21.67
N LEU A 560 0.69 27.00 -21.58
CA LEU A 560 1.86 27.41 -22.36
C LEU A 560 1.59 27.32 -23.88
N THR A 561 0.95 26.24 -24.34
CA THR A 561 0.61 26.07 -25.77
C THR A 561 -0.45 27.09 -26.23
N ALA A 562 -1.43 27.42 -25.39
CA ALA A 562 -2.43 28.43 -25.70
C ALA A 562 -1.81 29.82 -25.87
N PHE A 563 -0.93 30.23 -24.95
CA PHE A 563 -0.22 31.51 -25.06
C PHE A 563 0.82 31.52 -26.18
N LEU A 564 1.50 30.39 -26.46
CA LEU A 564 2.40 30.22 -27.60
C LEU A 564 1.67 30.46 -28.92
N CYS A 565 0.52 29.81 -29.14
CA CYS A 565 -0.28 30.03 -30.34
C CYS A 565 -0.80 31.48 -30.41
N GLY A 566 -1.25 32.05 -29.28
CA GLY A 566 -1.74 33.44 -29.22
C GLY A 566 -0.68 34.47 -29.61
N LEU A 567 0.51 34.40 -29.02
CA LEU A 567 1.62 35.28 -29.34
C LEU A 567 2.18 35.00 -30.73
N ASN A 568 2.46 33.74 -31.10
CA ASN A 568 2.98 33.43 -32.42
C ASN A 568 2.07 33.97 -33.54
N ASN A 569 0.75 33.83 -33.41
CA ASN A 569 -0.20 34.35 -34.40
C ASN A 569 -0.22 35.88 -34.49
N ILE A 570 0.07 36.60 -33.40
CA ILE A 570 0.20 38.06 -33.41
C ILE A 570 1.50 38.51 -34.07
N TYR A 571 2.62 37.82 -33.84
CA TYR A 571 3.95 38.25 -34.31
C TYR A 571 4.36 37.68 -35.68
N VAL A 572 3.73 36.62 -36.17
CA VAL A 572 3.97 36.06 -37.53
C VAL A 572 3.87 37.10 -38.66
N PRO A 573 2.94 38.07 -38.66
CA PRO A 573 2.89 39.12 -39.68
C PRO A 573 3.97 40.20 -39.56
N TYR A 574 4.68 40.28 -38.42
CA TYR A 574 5.60 41.36 -38.07
C TYR A 574 7.03 40.84 -37.83
N GLN A 575 7.55 40.03 -38.76
CA GLN A 575 8.85 39.32 -38.69
C GLN A 575 10.11 40.22 -38.63
N GLU A 576 9.99 41.51 -38.30
CA GLU A 576 11.16 42.38 -38.06
C GLU A 576 11.89 42.03 -36.74
N THR A 577 11.22 41.39 -35.78
CA THR A 577 11.83 40.94 -34.51
C THR A 577 12.34 39.51 -34.65
N GLU A 578 13.67 39.29 -34.69
CA GLU A 578 14.28 37.97 -34.94
C GLU A 578 13.86 36.84 -33.97
N ARG A 579 13.36 37.19 -32.77
CA ARG A 579 13.00 36.26 -31.68
C ARG A 579 11.52 35.84 -31.63
N LEU A 580 10.62 36.49 -32.36
CA LEU A 580 9.17 36.23 -32.33
C LEU A 580 8.61 35.96 -33.73
N GLY A 581 7.43 35.34 -33.82
CA GLY A 581 6.80 35.01 -35.12
C GLY A 581 7.37 33.78 -35.82
N LYS A 582 8.29 33.07 -35.18
CA LYS A 582 8.66 31.67 -35.47
C LYS A 582 8.22 30.80 -34.28
N PHE A 583 7.60 29.65 -34.54
CA PHE A 583 7.03 28.81 -33.47
C PHE A 583 8.09 28.31 -32.47
N ASN A 584 9.27 27.90 -32.96
CA ASN A 584 10.39 27.45 -32.12
C ASN A 584 10.95 28.58 -31.23
N GLU A 585 11.23 29.74 -31.81
CA GLU A 585 11.78 30.89 -31.09
C GLU A 585 10.76 31.45 -30.07
N THR A 586 9.48 31.52 -30.45
CA THR A 586 8.39 31.95 -29.55
C THR A 586 8.20 30.97 -28.39
N PHE A 587 8.41 29.67 -28.61
CA PHE A 587 8.41 28.67 -27.53
C PHE A 587 9.61 28.85 -26.59
N GLN A 588 10.82 29.07 -27.12
CA GLN A 588 12.01 29.35 -26.30
C GLN A 588 11.82 30.64 -25.48
N PHE A 589 11.34 31.71 -26.09
CA PHE A 589 11.00 32.98 -25.43
C PHE A 589 10.05 32.77 -24.24
N LEU A 590 8.94 32.04 -24.44
CA LEU A 590 7.98 31.77 -23.35
C LEU A 590 8.53 30.82 -22.28
N PHE A 591 9.39 29.87 -22.66
CA PHE A 591 10.06 28.98 -21.72
C PHE A 591 11.05 29.73 -20.83
N TRP A 592 11.90 30.61 -21.38
CA TRP A 592 12.79 31.44 -20.58
C TRP A 592 12.06 32.51 -19.76
N THR A 593 10.92 33.01 -20.26
CA THR A 593 10.00 33.87 -19.51
C THR A 593 9.44 33.17 -18.26
N MET A 594 9.12 31.87 -18.30
CA MET A 594 8.70 31.11 -17.11
C MET A 594 9.73 31.16 -15.98
N LEU A 595 11.02 31.18 -16.34
CA LEU A 595 12.15 31.24 -15.40
C LEU A 595 12.54 32.69 -15.03
N GLY A 596 11.86 33.70 -15.60
CA GLY A 596 12.17 35.12 -15.37
C GLY A 596 13.46 35.61 -16.03
N MET A 597 13.97 34.88 -17.03
CA MET A 597 15.28 35.14 -17.67
C MET A 597 15.23 36.08 -18.88
N GLU A 598 14.04 36.43 -19.37
CA GLU A 598 13.85 37.13 -20.65
C GLU A 598 13.40 38.59 -20.46
N GLU A 599 13.88 39.48 -21.33
CA GLU A 599 13.58 40.90 -21.26
C GLU A 599 12.23 41.28 -21.89
N ARG A 600 11.54 42.25 -21.29
CA ARG A 600 10.28 42.82 -21.81
C ARG A 600 10.44 43.46 -23.20
N SER A 601 11.63 43.97 -23.52
CA SER A 601 11.98 44.68 -24.75
C SER A 601 11.67 43.89 -26.03
N VAL A 602 11.71 42.55 -25.97
CA VAL A 602 11.49 41.64 -27.10
C VAL A 602 10.04 41.66 -27.62
N VAL A 603 9.08 42.08 -26.78
CA VAL A 603 7.65 42.13 -27.10
C VAL A 603 7.28 43.45 -27.82
N ASP A 604 8.18 44.42 -27.86
CA ASP A 604 7.87 45.78 -28.29
C ASP A 604 7.92 45.94 -29.82
N MET A 605 6.87 46.56 -30.39
CA MET A 605 6.74 46.84 -31.83
C MET A 605 6.37 48.32 -32.04
N PRO A 606 7.33 49.26 -31.91
CA PRO A 606 7.06 50.69 -31.86
C PRO A 606 6.43 51.28 -33.14
N GLN A 607 6.43 50.53 -34.24
CA GLN A 607 5.76 50.89 -35.49
C GLN A 607 4.26 50.51 -35.51
N PHE A 608 3.82 49.59 -34.64
CA PHE A 608 2.49 48.97 -34.68
C PHE A 608 1.81 48.99 -33.29
N PRO A 609 1.22 50.12 -32.87
CA PRO A 609 0.79 50.33 -31.48
C PRO A 609 -0.33 49.38 -31.01
N VAL A 610 -1.20 48.90 -31.92
CA VAL A 610 -2.28 47.96 -31.57
C VAL A 610 -1.75 46.54 -31.32
N PRO A 611 -0.99 45.91 -32.24
CA PRO A 611 -0.26 44.67 -31.95
C PRO A 611 0.69 44.77 -30.75
N GLU A 612 1.42 45.88 -30.59
CA GLU A 612 2.31 46.13 -29.44
C GLU A 612 1.54 46.11 -28.12
N PHE A 613 0.39 46.78 -28.05
CA PHE A 613 -0.47 46.79 -26.87
C PHE A 613 -1.01 45.39 -26.54
N VAL A 614 -1.54 44.67 -27.54
CA VAL A 614 -2.10 43.32 -27.33
C VAL A 614 -1.01 42.31 -26.97
N GLY A 615 0.16 42.39 -27.60
CA GLY A 615 1.33 41.55 -27.28
C GLY A 615 1.82 41.78 -25.85
N ARG A 616 2.01 43.05 -25.44
CA ARG A 616 2.33 43.41 -24.05
C ARG A 616 1.26 42.96 -23.06
N ALA A 617 -0.02 43.08 -23.40
CA ALA A 617 -1.13 42.65 -22.55
C ALA A 617 -1.15 41.11 -22.38
N LEU A 618 -0.93 40.35 -23.45
CA LEU A 618 -0.84 38.89 -23.39
C LEU A 618 0.40 38.42 -22.64
N TYR A 619 1.55 39.05 -22.83
CA TYR A 619 2.77 38.78 -22.08
C TYR A 619 2.61 39.08 -20.58
N GLY A 620 1.99 40.22 -20.23
CA GLY A 620 1.63 40.57 -18.86
C GLY A 620 0.64 39.58 -18.24
N THR A 621 -0.36 39.13 -19.01
CA THR A 621 -1.32 38.12 -18.56
C THR A 621 -0.66 36.76 -18.36
N PHE A 622 0.19 36.34 -19.30
CA PHE A 622 0.98 35.10 -19.21
C PHE A 622 1.86 35.10 -17.96
N THR A 623 2.66 36.15 -17.74
CA THR A 623 3.53 36.27 -16.57
C THR A 623 2.77 36.28 -15.24
N ILE A 624 1.61 36.95 -15.15
CA ILE A 624 0.74 36.89 -13.97
C ILE A 624 0.21 35.46 -13.73
N VAL A 625 -0.35 34.81 -14.76
CA VAL A 625 -0.88 33.44 -14.63
C VAL A 625 0.23 32.45 -14.27
N MET A 626 1.39 32.56 -14.89
CA MET A 626 2.54 31.69 -14.67
C MET A 626 3.16 31.86 -13.28
N VAL A 627 3.55 33.09 -12.92
CA VAL A 627 4.35 33.36 -11.72
C VAL A 627 3.47 33.54 -10.49
N VAL A 628 2.32 34.22 -10.60
CA VAL A 628 1.46 34.50 -9.43
C VAL A 628 0.50 33.36 -9.13
N VAL A 629 -0.05 32.70 -10.16
CA VAL A 629 -1.02 31.61 -9.96
C VAL A 629 -0.34 30.25 -9.97
N LEU A 630 0.27 29.84 -11.10
CA LEU A 630 0.74 28.47 -11.29
C LEU A 630 1.93 28.11 -10.40
N LEU A 631 2.93 28.99 -10.25
CA LEU A 631 4.08 28.73 -9.37
C LEU A 631 3.66 28.57 -7.90
N ASN A 632 2.81 29.47 -7.40
CA ASN A 632 2.30 29.40 -6.02
C ASN A 632 1.43 28.15 -5.78
N MET A 633 0.59 27.77 -6.75
CA MET A 633 -0.17 26.51 -6.67
C MET A 633 0.75 25.28 -6.72
N LEU A 634 1.81 25.30 -7.54
CA LEU A 634 2.80 24.22 -7.59
C LEU A 634 3.52 24.05 -6.24
N ILE A 635 3.97 25.15 -5.62
CA ILE A 635 4.60 25.13 -4.29
C ILE A 635 3.63 24.58 -3.24
N ALA A 636 2.37 25.02 -3.25
CA ALA A 636 1.35 24.53 -2.33
C ALA A 636 1.07 23.02 -2.50
N MET A 637 0.99 22.53 -3.74
CA MET A 637 0.81 21.11 -4.01
C MET A 637 2.03 20.26 -3.68
N ILE A 638 3.24 20.72 -4.00
CA ILE A 638 4.48 20.04 -3.59
C ILE A 638 4.52 19.91 -2.07
N THR A 639 4.28 21.01 -1.34
CA THR A 639 4.27 21.00 0.14
C THR A 639 3.22 20.04 0.71
N GLY A 640 1.99 20.08 0.18
CA GLY A 640 0.90 19.19 0.60
C GLY A 640 1.07 17.72 0.17
N SER A 641 1.87 17.44 -0.85
CA SER A 641 2.28 16.08 -1.24
C SER A 641 3.42 15.57 -0.35
N PHE A 642 4.43 16.41 -0.08
CA PHE A 642 5.59 16.08 0.74
C PHE A 642 5.17 15.59 2.12
N GLN A 643 4.31 16.34 2.83
CA GLN A 643 3.82 15.97 4.16
C GLN A 643 3.16 14.58 4.18
N LYS A 644 2.28 14.30 3.20
CA LYS A 644 1.59 12.99 3.09
C LYS A 644 2.52 11.83 2.74
N ILE A 645 3.62 12.12 2.04
CA ILE A 645 4.61 11.12 1.64
C ILE A 645 5.63 10.89 2.77
N GLU A 646 5.97 11.92 3.54
CA GLU A 646 6.90 11.87 4.68
C GLU A 646 6.41 10.90 5.76
N ASP A 647 5.12 10.94 6.12
CA ASP A 647 4.47 10.01 7.05
C ASP A 647 4.67 8.51 6.68
N ALA A 648 4.83 8.20 5.39
CA ALA A 648 5.05 6.85 4.87
C ALA A 648 6.49 6.58 4.40
N ALA A 649 7.34 7.61 4.30
CA ALA A 649 8.65 7.55 3.66
C ALA A 649 9.57 6.52 4.31
N ASP A 650 9.46 6.34 5.63
CA ASP A 650 10.28 5.44 6.42
C ASP A 650 10.07 3.96 6.05
N VAL A 651 8.81 3.56 5.84
CA VAL A 651 8.43 2.20 5.39
C VAL A 651 8.89 1.96 3.96
N GLU A 652 8.81 3.01 3.14
CA GLU A 652 9.07 2.92 1.70
C GLU A 652 10.57 2.99 1.37
N TRP A 653 11.34 3.74 2.14
CA TRP A 653 12.80 3.68 2.18
C TRP A 653 13.28 2.31 2.64
N LYS A 654 12.76 1.76 3.75
CA LYS A 654 13.10 0.40 4.20
C LYS A 654 12.78 -0.65 3.13
N PHE A 655 11.69 -0.50 2.38
CA PHE A 655 11.37 -1.34 1.23
C PHE A 655 12.36 -1.19 0.07
N ALA A 656 12.68 0.04 -0.35
CA ALA A 656 13.66 0.33 -1.41
C ALA A 656 15.07 -0.18 -1.06
N ARG A 657 15.53 0.08 0.18
CA ARG A 657 16.78 -0.46 0.73
C ARG A 657 16.81 -1.99 0.74
N SER A 658 15.67 -2.64 0.99
CA SER A 658 15.57 -4.10 0.96
C SER A 658 15.65 -4.66 -0.46
N LYS A 659 15.09 -3.96 -1.47
CA LYS A 659 15.32 -4.29 -2.89
C LYS A 659 16.80 -4.19 -3.25
N LEU A 660 17.46 -3.09 -2.85
CA LEU A 660 18.90 -2.89 -3.04
C LEU A 660 19.71 -4.02 -2.38
N TYR A 661 19.39 -4.43 -1.16
CA TYR A 661 20.11 -5.54 -0.51
C TYR A 661 19.93 -6.88 -1.23
N LEU A 662 18.72 -7.16 -1.74
CA LEU A 662 18.41 -8.41 -2.43
C LEU A 662 19.13 -8.57 -3.77
N SER A 663 19.50 -7.49 -4.48
CA SER A 663 20.27 -7.59 -5.73
C SER A 663 21.70 -8.08 -5.48
N TYR A 664 22.39 -7.55 -4.46
CA TYR A 664 23.76 -7.94 -4.08
C TYR A 664 23.88 -9.30 -3.36
N PHE A 665 22.76 -9.92 -2.97
CA PHE A 665 22.74 -11.27 -2.40
C PHE A 665 22.82 -12.39 -3.47
N ARG A 666 22.53 -12.10 -4.75
CA ARG A 666 22.58 -13.07 -5.85
C ARG A 666 24.01 -13.49 -6.20
N GLU A 667 24.20 -14.72 -6.70
CA GLU A 667 25.52 -15.17 -7.18
C GLU A 667 25.98 -14.47 -8.46
N GLY A 668 27.30 -14.24 -8.54
CA GLY A 668 27.98 -13.91 -9.79
C GLY A 668 28.04 -12.43 -10.17
N LEU A 669 27.73 -11.50 -9.26
CA LEU A 669 27.97 -10.06 -9.42
C LEU A 669 29.10 -9.57 -8.48
N THR A 670 30.14 -10.38 -8.26
CA THR A 670 31.23 -10.10 -7.31
C THR A 670 32.31 -9.16 -7.83
N LEU A 671 32.50 -9.09 -9.16
CA LEU A 671 33.47 -8.22 -9.79
C LEU A 671 32.79 -6.95 -10.31
N PRO A 672 33.27 -5.74 -9.96
CA PRO A 672 32.79 -4.50 -10.53
C PRO A 672 33.26 -4.29 -11.96
N VAL A 673 32.66 -3.32 -12.63
CA VAL A 673 33.18 -2.72 -13.85
C VAL A 673 34.53 -2.01 -13.53
N PRO A 674 35.54 -2.04 -14.43
CA PRO A 674 35.61 -2.76 -15.70
C PRO A 674 36.02 -4.23 -15.57
N PHE A 675 36.46 -4.68 -14.39
CA PHE A 675 37.00 -6.03 -14.15
C PHE A 675 36.01 -7.17 -14.43
N ASN A 676 34.70 -6.90 -14.49
CA ASN A 676 33.65 -7.82 -14.93
C ASN A 676 33.86 -8.35 -16.38
N ILE A 677 34.57 -7.60 -17.24
CA ILE A 677 34.90 -8.06 -18.61
C ILE A 677 35.89 -9.23 -18.59
N LEU A 678 36.76 -9.32 -17.58
CA LEU A 678 37.79 -10.37 -17.50
C LEU A 678 37.14 -11.71 -17.15
N PRO A 679 37.02 -12.65 -18.11
CA PRO A 679 36.35 -13.92 -17.85
C PRO A 679 37.16 -14.72 -16.82
N SER A 680 36.49 -15.28 -15.81
CA SER A 680 37.20 -16.09 -14.81
C SER A 680 37.94 -17.26 -15.50
N PRO A 681 39.14 -17.67 -15.04
CA PRO A 681 39.89 -18.76 -15.68
C PRO A 681 39.09 -20.07 -15.81
N LYS A 682 38.16 -20.33 -14.89
CA LYS A 682 37.20 -21.43 -14.98
C LYS A 682 36.17 -21.24 -16.09
N ALA A 683 35.60 -20.05 -16.24
CA ALA A 683 34.67 -19.75 -17.32
C ALA A 683 35.34 -19.87 -18.69
N VAL A 684 36.58 -19.40 -18.83
CA VAL A 684 37.39 -19.60 -20.05
C VAL A 684 37.59 -21.09 -20.33
N PHE A 685 37.98 -21.89 -19.33
CA PHE A 685 38.14 -23.34 -19.49
C PHE A 685 36.84 -24.05 -19.88
N TYR A 686 35.70 -23.72 -19.26
CA TYR A 686 34.41 -24.29 -19.62
C TYR A 686 33.89 -23.81 -20.99
N LEU A 687 34.15 -22.56 -21.35
CA LEU A 687 33.82 -22.00 -22.66
C LEU A 687 34.66 -22.66 -23.76
N LEU A 688 35.98 -22.76 -23.58
CA LEU A 688 36.87 -23.51 -24.47
C LEU A 688 36.43 -24.97 -24.58
N ARG A 689 36.10 -25.66 -23.48
CA ARG A 689 35.58 -27.04 -23.51
C ARG A 689 34.18 -27.15 -24.15
N ARG A 690 33.39 -26.08 -24.18
CA ARG A 690 32.09 -26.01 -24.86
C ARG A 690 32.28 -25.77 -26.37
N ILE A 691 33.18 -24.85 -26.74
CA ILE A 691 33.58 -24.58 -28.12
C ILE A 691 34.26 -25.81 -28.74
N PHE A 692 35.21 -26.46 -28.04
CA PHE A 692 35.81 -27.72 -28.48
C PHE A 692 34.77 -28.83 -28.66
N ARG A 693 33.78 -28.96 -27.76
CA ARG A 693 32.66 -29.90 -27.97
C ARG A 693 31.80 -29.51 -29.16
N PHE A 694 31.54 -28.22 -29.37
CA PHE A 694 30.73 -27.76 -30.51
C PHE A 694 31.43 -28.03 -31.85
N ILE A 695 32.72 -27.69 -31.95
CA ILE A 695 33.56 -27.94 -33.13
C ILE A 695 33.76 -29.44 -33.36
N CYS A 696 34.02 -30.23 -32.32
CA CYS A 696 34.22 -31.69 -32.44
C CYS A 696 32.90 -32.44 -32.76
N CYS A 697 31.75 -31.94 -32.28
CA CYS A 697 30.43 -32.48 -32.67
C CYS A 697 30.03 -32.18 -34.12
N CYS A 698 30.73 -31.29 -34.84
CA CYS A 698 30.53 -31.13 -36.29
C CYS A 698 31.08 -32.32 -37.11
N CYS A 699 31.74 -33.30 -36.50
CA CYS A 699 32.32 -34.47 -37.19
C CYS A 699 31.83 -35.84 -36.69
N SER A 700 30.84 -35.93 -35.79
CA SER A 700 30.13 -37.20 -35.52
C SER A 700 28.79 -37.02 -34.81
N CYS A 701 27.74 -37.59 -35.41
CA CYS A 701 26.42 -37.68 -34.81
C CYS A 701 26.41 -38.66 -33.62
N CYS A 702 26.25 -38.15 -32.40
CA CYS A 702 25.93 -38.98 -31.24
C CYS A 702 24.71 -38.42 -30.48
N LYS A 703 23.59 -39.16 -30.52
CA LYS A 703 22.45 -38.96 -29.62
C LYS A 703 22.88 -39.32 -28.20
N ALA A 704 23.32 -38.34 -27.42
CA ALA A 704 23.56 -38.53 -25.98
C ALA A 704 22.25 -38.29 -25.21
N LYS A 705 21.74 -39.32 -24.55
CA LYS A 705 20.74 -39.17 -23.47
C LYS A 705 21.27 -38.15 -22.44
N ARG A 706 20.37 -37.39 -21.81
CA ARG A 706 20.72 -36.67 -20.57
C ARG A 706 21.29 -37.70 -19.58
N PRO A 707 22.51 -37.52 -19.05
CA PRO A 707 22.96 -38.32 -17.92
C PRO A 707 22.30 -37.73 -16.68
N ASP A 708 21.36 -38.44 -16.08
CA ASP A 708 20.91 -38.10 -14.73
C ASP A 708 22.11 -38.24 -13.79
N HIS A 709 22.52 -37.14 -13.17
CA HIS A 709 23.63 -37.14 -12.24
C HIS A 709 23.10 -37.64 -10.90
N PRO A 710 23.68 -38.71 -10.29
CA PRO A 710 23.38 -38.99 -8.89
C PRO A 710 23.86 -37.79 -8.05
N PRO A 711 23.08 -37.31 -7.07
CA PRO A 711 23.53 -36.23 -6.21
C PRO A 711 24.79 -36.67 -5.45
N VAL A 712 25.84 -35.86 -5.52
CA VAL A 712 27.04 -36.05 -4.70
C VAL A 712 26.62 -35.97 -3.23
N PRO A 713 27.03 -36.92 -2.37
CA PRO A 713 26.67 -36.87 -0.96
C PRO A 713 27.30 -35.65 -0.29
N THR A 714 26.46 -34.75 0.21
CA THR A 714 26.89 -33.69 1.13
C THR A 714 27.43 -34.36 2.39
N PHE A 715 28.68 -34.09 2.73
CA PHE A 715 29.29 -34.57 3.98
C PHE A 715 28.52 -34.01 5.18
N ALA A 716 27.73 -34.87 5.83
CA ALA A 716 27.23 -34.61 7.17
C ALA A 716 28.36 -34.81 8.20
N ASN A 717 28.38 -33.99 9.26
CA ASN A 717 29.26 -34.22 10.40
C ASN A 717 28.88 -35.55 11.10
N PRO A 718 29.81 -36.50 11.29
CA PRO A 718 29.54 -37.68 12.10
C PRO A 718 29.60 -37.30 13.58
N GLY A 719 28.44 -37.01 14.19
CA GLY A 719 28.41 -36.45 15.56
C GLY A 719 27.05 -36.34 16.25
N ALA A 720 26.02 -37.05 15.81
CA ALA A 720 24.76 -37.23 16.55
C ALA A 720 24.12 -38.56 16.17
N GLY A 721 23.69 -39.37 17.14
CA GLY A 721 23.08 -40.67 16.91
C GLY A 721 21.66 -40.57 16.31
N PRO A 722 21.12 -41.66 15.75
CA PRO A 722 19.82 -41.66 15.07
C PRO A 722 18.66 -41.57 16.08
N GLY A 723 18.26 -40.34 16.42
CA GLY A 723 17.00 -40.05 17.09
C GLY A 723 15.85 -39.98 16.07
N SER A 724 14.85 -40.84 16.23
CA SER A 724 13.65 -40.95 15.38
C SER A 724 12.95 -39.61 15.11
N GLY A 725 12.72 -39.25 13.83
CA GLY A 725 11.84 -38.14 13.48
C GLY A 725 12.10 -37.39 12.17
N GLU A 726 12.44 -38.08 11.07
CA GLU A 726 12.53 -37.44 9.74
C GLU A 726 11.13 -37.07 9.22
N GLY A 727 10.65 -35.88 9.61
CA GLY A 727 9.52 -35.21 8.97
C GLY A 727 10.01 -34.23 7.90
N GLU A 728 9.42 -34.30 6.71
CA GLU A 728 9.78 -33.46 5.55
C GLU A 728 9.86 -31.96 5.89
N PRO A 729 10.74 -31.16 5.25
CA PRO A 729 10.91 -29.74 5.57
C PRO A 729 9.61 -28.90 5.55
N GLY A 730 8.66 -29.25 4.66
CA GLY A 730 7.34 -28.62 4.60
C GLY A 730 6.52 -28.80 5.89
N SER A 731 6.66 -29.95 6.58
CA SER A 731 5.98 -30.26 7.84
C SER A 731 6.43 -29.33 8.99
N TYR A 732 7.71 -28.92 9.03
CA TYR A 732 8.15 -27.96 10.05
C TYR A 732 7.55 -26.57 9.80
N ARG A 733 7.57 -26.07 8.55
CA ARG A 733 7.00 -24.76 8.22
C ARG A 733 5.49 -24.71 8.46
N LEU A 734 4.74 -25.72 8.03
CA LEU A 734 3.30 -25.79 8.28
C LEU A 734 2.97 -25.87 9.78
N ARG A 735 3.78 -26.57 10.58
CA ARG A 735 3.65 -26.56 12.05
C ARG A 735 3.95 -25.18 12.65
N VAL A 736 5.01 -24.51 12.22
CA VAL A 736 5.34 -23.14 12.65
C VAL A 736 4.20 -22.18 12.29
N LEU A 737 3.70 -22.23 11.05
CA LEU A 737 2.65 -21.32 10.60
C LEU A 737 1.31 -21.56 11.32
N LYS A 738 0.91 -22.83 11.51
CA LYS A 738 -0.25 -23.18 12.35
C LYS A 738 -0.08 -22.69 13.79
N ALA A 739 1.12 -22.80 14.37
CA ALA A 739 1.40 -22.28 15.71
C ALA A 739 1.38 -20.74 15.77
N LEU A 740 1.85 -20.03 14.73
CA LEU A 740 1.77 -18.57 14.64
C LEU A 740 0.33 -18.09 14.52
N VAL A 741 -0.47 -18.75 13.66
CA VAL A 741 -1.90 -18.48 13.49
C VAL A 741 -2.67 -18.74 14.79
N GLN A 742 -2.36 -19.83 15.50
CA GLN A 742 -2.98 -20.13 16.80
C GLN A 742 -2.67 -19.04 17.84
N ARG A 743 -1.39 -18.64 17.99
CA ARG A 743 -0.99 -17.53 18.87
C ARG A 743 -1.68 -16.22 18.49
N TYR A 744 -1.86 -15.97 17.19
CA TYR A 744 -2.56 -14.80 16.66
C TYR A 744 -4.04 -14.79 17.06
N ILE A 745 -4.76 -15.90 16.83
CA ILE A 745 -6.17 -16.04 17.21
C ILE A 745 -6.35 -15.88 18.73
N GLU A 746 -5.47 -16.48 19.55
CA GLU A 746 -5.50 -16.33 21.01
C GLU A 746 -5.26 -14.88 21.46
N THR A 747 -4.35 -14.17 20.79
CA THR A 747 -4.06 -12.75 21.09
C THR A 747 -5.22 -11.85 20.68
N ALA A 748 -5.77 -12.02 19.48
CA ALA A 748 -6.92 -11.27 18.99
C ALA A 748 -8.18 -11.50 19.86
N ARG A 749 -8.42 -12.75 20.32
CA ARG A 749 -9.49 -13.05 21.28
C ARG A 749 -9.27 -12.31 22.61
N ARG A 750 -8.03 -12.28 23.12
CA ARG A 750 -7.71 -11.57 24.38
C ARG A 750 -7.91 -10.06 24.25
N GLU A 751 -7.45 -9.45 23.16
CA GLU A 751 -7.63 -8.02 22.88
C GLU A 751 -9.11 -7.65 22.74
N PHE A 752 -9.90 -8.48 22.05
CA PHE A 752 -11.35 -8.30 21.94
C PHE A 752 -12.04 -8.36 23.30
N GLU A 753 -11.68 -9.34 24.15
CA GLU A 753 -12.20 -9.43 25.51
C GLU A 753 -11.79 -8.24 26.39
N GLU A 754 -10.53 -7.80 26.32
CA GLU A 754 -10.05 -6.63 27.05
C GLU A 754 -10.78 -5.35 26.61
N SER A 755 -11.02 -5.17 25.32
CA SER A 755 -11.82 -4.07 24.78
C SER A 755 -13.26 -4.11 25.31
N ARG A 756 -13.91 -5.28 25.28
CA ARG A 756 -15.25 -5.48 25.83
C ARG A 756 -15.32 -5.20 27.34
N ARG A 757 -14.30 -5.62 28.11
CA ARG A 757 -14.23 -5.33 29.56
C ARG A 757 -14.06 -3.83 29.84
N LYS A 758 -13.30 -3.10 29.01
CA LYS A 758 -13.14 -1.64 29.10
C LYS A 758 -14.46 -0.92 28.82
N ASP A 759 -15.17 -1.29 27.75
CA ASP A 759 -16.50 -0.71 27.44
C ASP A 759 -17.52 -0.98 28.57
N LEU A 760 -17.62 -2.23 29.02
CA LEU A 760 -18.52 -2.60 30.12
C LEU A 760 -18.19 -1.84 31.41
N GLY A 761 -16.89 -1.66 31.70
CA GLY A 761 -16.41 -0.84 32.81
C GLY A 761 -16.83 0.62 32.69
N ASN A 762 -16.63 1.23 31.51
CA ASN A 762 -17.07 2.61 31.24
C ASN A 762 -18.57 2.77 31.46
N ARG A 763 -19.39 1.90 30.87
CA ARG A 763 -20.86 1.90 31.01
C ARG A 763 -21.31 1.68 32.45
N LEU A 764 -20.61 0.84 33.22
CA LEU A 764 -20.88 0.65 34.64
C LEU A 764 -20.52 1.92 35.45
N THR A 765 -19.43 2.62 35.14
CA THR A 765 -19.10 3.90 35.81
C THR A 765 -20.10 5.00 35.46
N GLU A 766 -20.60 5.04 34.23
CA GLU A 766 -21.65 5.96 33.81
C GLU A 766 -22.98 5.66 34.53
N LEU A 767 -23.40 4.39 34.56
CA LEU A 767 -24.57 3.95 35.33
C LEU A 767 -24.41 4.26 36.82
N THR A 768 -23.21 4.08 37.39
CA THR A 768 -22.94 4.43 38.79
C THR A 768 -23.08 5.94 39.02
N LYS A 769 -22.65 6.78 38.08
CA LYS A 769 -22.84 8.24 38.13
C LYS A 769 -24.31 8.64 37.99
N THR A 770 -25.08 8.02 37.11
CA THR A 770 -26.51 8.34 36.96
C THR A 770 -27.33 7.87 38.16
N VAL A 771 -27.01 6.70 38.73
CA VAL A 771 -27.62 6.20 39.98
C VAL A 771 -27.25 7.08 41.17
N SER A 772 -25.99 7.51 41.33
CA SER A 772 -25.61 8.41 42.43
C SER A 772 -26.24 9.79 42.29
N ARG A 773 -26.38 10.31 41.07
CA ARG A 773 -27.16 11.52 40.78
C ARG A 773 -28.63 11.33 41.17
N LEU A 774 -29.27 10.25 40.73
CA LEU A 774 -30.66 9.93 41.08
C LEU A 774 -30.83 9.82 42.61
N GLN A 775 -29.91 9.16 43.31
CA GLN A 775 -29.91 9.08 44.78
C GLN A 775 -29.78 10.46 45.42
N SER A 776 -28.93 11.35 44.89
CA SER A 776 -28.79 12.73 45.37
C SER A 776 -30.05 13.57 45.15
N GLU A 777 -30.73 13.39 43.99
CA GLU A 777 -31.99 14.05 43.67
C GLU A 777 -33.13 13.52 44.56
N VAL A 778 -33.22 12.21 44.78
CA VAL A 778 -34.19 11.57 45.68
C VAL A 778 -33.94 11.95 47.15
N ALA A 779 -32.68 12.07 47.59
CA ALA A 779 -32.33 12.55 48.93
C ALA A 779 -32.59 14.06 49.10
N GLY A 780 -32.51 14.84 48.01
CA GLY A 780 -32.94 16.24 47.97
C GLY A 780 -34.46 16.36 48.12
N VAL A 781 -35.22 15.52 47.40
CA VAL A 781 -36.69 15.44 47.53
C VAL A 781 -37.10 14.99 48.94
N HIS A 782 -36.44 13.99 49.53
CA HIS A 782 -36.72 13.57 50.90
C HIS A 782 -36.44 14.67 51.93
N ARG A 783 -35.35 15.44 51.78
CA ARG A 783 -35.10 16.62 52.64
C ARG A 783 -36.15 17.70 52.44
N ALA A 784 -36.55 17.99 51.20
CA ALA A 784 -37.62 18.95 50.92
C ALA A 784 -38.99 18.52 51.47
N LEU A 785 -39.28 17.22 51.59
CA LEU A 785 -40.45 16.70 52.30
C LEU A 785 -40.29 16.76 53.83
N ALA A 786 -39.10 16.46 54.36
CA ALA A 786 -38.83 16.43 55.80
C ALA A 786 -38.78 17.84 56.43
N GLU A 787 -38.39 18.86 55.66
CA GLU A 787 -38.30 20.26 56.11
C GLU A 787 -39.66 20.99 56.16
N GLY A 788 -40.79 20.30 55.92
CA GLY A 788 -42.10 20.75 56.40
C GLY A 788 -42.64 22.06 55.80
N GLY A 789 -42.32 22.38 54.54
CA GLY A 789 -42.75 23.62 53.87
C GLY A 789 -44.01 23.47 53.00
N MET A 790 -45.21 23.49 53.60
CA MET A 790 -46.47 23.47 52.84
C MET A 790 -46.75 24.84 52.17
N ARG A 791 -46.07 25.13 51.04
CA ARG A 791 -46.46 26.23 50.15
C ARG A 791 -47.51 25.75 49.15
N GLN A 792 -48.75 26.08 49.46
CA GLN A 792 -49.92 25.90 48.60
C GLN A 792 -49.72 26.68 47.28
N PRO A 793 -49.75 26.04 46.10
CA PRO A 793 -49.70 26.75 44.83
C PRO A 793 -51.09 27.31 44.48
N PRO A 794 -51.19 28.47 43.81
CA PRO A 794 -52.38 28.77 43.02
C PRO A 794 -52.47 27.75 41.86
N ASP A 795 -53.71 27.39 41.52
CA ASP A 795 -54.10 26.54 40.38
C ASP A 795 -53.62 25.07 40.38
N GLY A 796 -54.34 24.25 41.14
CA GLY A 796 -55.21 23.22 40.53
C GLY A 796 -54.60 21.96 39.88
N ALA A 797 -53.29 21.91 39.61
CA ALA A 797 -52.63 20.73 39.04
C ALA A 797 -51.84 19.97 40.11
N SER A 798 -52.17 18.69 40.33
CA SER A 798 -51.52 17.88 41.36
C SER A 798 -50.01 17.76 41.13
N ILE A 799 -49.23 17.91 42.21
CA ILE A 799 -47.75 17.81 42.17
C ILE A 799 -47.32 16.45 41.59
N LEU A 800 -48.10 15.40 41.86
CA LEU A 800 -47.94 14.07 41.29
C LEU A 800 -48.05 14.07 39.75
N SER A 801 -49.04 14.77 39.17
CA SER A 801 -49.18 14.91 37.71
C SER A 801 -47.98 15.63 37.10
N ARG A 802 -47.50 16.71 37.73
CA ARG A 802 -46.30 17.44 37.29
C ARG A 802 -45.03 16.59 37.38
N TYR A 803 -44.90 15.77 38.43
CA TYR A 803 -43.78 14.84 38.59
C TYR A 803 -43.84 13.69 37.59
N ILE A 804 -44.99 13.03 37.42
CA ILE A 804 -45.21 11.97 36.42
C ILE A 804 -44.93 12.49 35.01
N THR A 805 -45.39 13.70 34.66
CA THR A 805 -45.14 14.30 33.34
C THR A 805 -43.66 14.65 33.16
N ARG A 806 -42.99 15.20 34.19
CA ARG A 806 -41.56 15.54 34.12
C ARG A 806 -40.66 14.29 34.06
N VAL A 807 -41.00 13.24 34.80
CA VAL A 807 -40.31 11.94 34.78
C VAL A 807 -40.55 11.23 33.44
N ARG A 808 -41.79 11.23 32.93
CA ARG A 808 -42.15 10.73 31.59
C ARG A 808 -41.36 11.43 30.49
N ASN A 809 -41.19 12.75 30.56
CA ASN A 809 -40.39 13.49 29.59
C ASN A 809 -38.88 13.19 29.73
N SER A 810 -38.35 12.98 30.94
CA SER A 810 -36.96 12.50 31.12
C SER A 810 -36.74 11.09 30.55
N PHE A 811 -37.69 10.17 30.70
CA PHE A 811 -37.60 8.82 30.12
C PHE A 811 -37.88 8.78 28.62
N GLN A 812 -38.60 9.75 28.04
CA GLN A 812 -38.73 9.87 26.58
C GLN A 812 -37.41 10.20 25.87
N ASN A 813 -36.45 10.80 26.58
CA ASN A 813 -35.08 11.01 26.09
C ASN A 813 -34.18 9.75 26.17
N LEU A 814 -34.74 8.59 26.54
CA LEU A 814 -34.06 7.28 26.58
C LEU A 814 -34.59 6.31 25.49
N GLY A 815 -35.24 6.84 24.45
CA GLY A 815 -35.51 6.07 23.23
C GLY A 815 -34.20 5.59 22.56
N PRO A 816 -34.20 4.43 21.89
CA PRO A 816 -33.01 3.96 21.18
C PRO A 816 -32.65 4.93 20.05
N PRO A 817 -31.35 5.12 19.72
CA PRO A 817 -30.96 5.95 18.61
C PRO A 817 -31.55 5.41 17.31
N ILE A 818 -32.26 6.27 16.57
CA ILE A 818 -32.57 6.03 15.16
C ILE A 818 -31.22 5.99 14.43
N PRO A 819 -30.93 4.98 13.59
CA PRO A 819 -29.70 4.95 12.83
C PRO A 819 -29.77 6.04 11.74
N GLU A 820 -29.03 7.13 11.95
CA GLU A 820 -28.82 8.12 10.89
C GLU A 820 -28.06 7.47 9.72
N THR A 821 -28.72 7.41 8.57
CA THR A 821 -28.06 7.10 7.30
C THR A 821 -27.14 8.26 6.92
N PRO A 822 -25.94 8.00 6.38
CA PRO A 822 -25.01 9.05 5.99
C PRO A 822 -25.50 9.77 4.73
N GLU A 823 -26.09 10.96 4.88
CA GLU A 823 -26.36 11.83 3.74
C GLU A 823 -25.07 12.50 3.24
N LEU A 824 -24.85 12.39 1.91
CA LEU A 824 -23.73 13.02 1.22
C LEU A 824 -23.84 14.55 1.31
N THR A 825 -22.83 15.20 1.89
CA THR A 825 -22.69 16.66 1.77
C THR A 825 -22.12 17.02 0.39
N VAL A 826 -22.99 17.49 -0.50
CA VAL A 826 -22.59 18.16 -1.76
C VAL A 826 -22.36 19.65 -1.47
N PRO A 827 -21.27 20.28 -1.95
CA PRO A 827 -20.98 21.69 -1.66
C PRO A 827 -21.77 22.66 -2.56
N GLY A 828 -22.68 23.44 -1.96
CA GLY A 828 -23.21 24.70 -2.54
C GLY A 828 -22.37 25.88 -2.02
N VAL A 829 -21.62 26.59 -2.87
CA VAL A 829 -22.05 27.72 -3.74
C VAL A 829 -22.30 29.02 -2.97
N VAL A 830 -21.60 30.07 -3.42
CA VAL A 830 -21.53 31.43 -2.88
C VAL A 830 -22.85 32.21 -3.07
N GLY A 831 -23.21 33.04 -2.07
CA GLY A 831 -24.29 34.04 -2.18
C GLY A 831 -24.07 35.21 -1.22
N THR A 832 -23.86 36.41 -1.77
CA THR A 832 -23.55 37.67 -1.04
C THR A 832 -24.79 38.53 -0.76
N GLN A 833 -24.68 39.37 0.28
CA GLN A 833 -25.34 40.69 0.55
C GLN A 833 -25.99 40.76 1.95
N VAL A 834 -26.10 41.85 2.72
CA VAL A 834 -25.50 43.22 2.84
C VAL A 834 -26.59 44.18 3.37
N THR A 835 -26.33 44.79 4.53
CA THR A 835 -26.90 46.05 5.12
C THR A 835 -28.40 46.30 5.31
N SER A 836 -28.77 46.70 6.55
CA SER A 836 -29.45 47.97 6.94
C SER A 836 -29.63 47.93 8.48
N GLU A 837 -28.97 48.74 9.32
CA GLU A 837 -29.31 50.12 9.75
C GLU A 837 -30.67 50.29 10.47
N MET A 838 -30.89 51.14 11.49
CA MET A 838 -30.03 51.89 12.45
C MET A 838 -30.92 52.56 13.55
N GLY A 839 -30.35 52.98 14.70
CA GLY A 839 -30.98 53.81 15.76
C GLY A 839 -30.98 53.13 17.15
N LEU A 840 -30.22 53.53 18.20
CA LEU A 840 -29.82 54.85 18.75
C LEU A 840 -31.06 55.62 19.25
N GLN A 841 -31.25 55.96 20.54
CA GLN A 841 -30.44 56.70 21.54
C GLN A 841 -30.86 56.23 22.99
N ASP A 842 -30.30 56.61 24.15
CA ASP A 842 -29.29 57.62 24.48
C ASP A 842 -28.48 57.32 25.77
N ALA A 843 -27.44 58.14 25.96
CA ALA A 843 -26.44 58.29 27.03
C ALA A 843 -26.88 58.17 28.53
N GLY A 844 -25.96 58.02 29.51
CA GLY A 844 -24.49 58.05 29.44
C GLY A 844 -23.79 57.60 30.74
N GLY A 845 -22.45 57.54 30.73
CA GLY A 845 -21.60 57.12 31.87
C GLY A 845 -21.17 58.28 32.79
N ALA A 846 -20.13 58.20 33.64
CA ALA A 846 -19.26 57.09 34.05
C ALA A 846 -18.42 57.55 35.28
N ARG A 847 -18.02 56.65 36.20
CA ARG A 847 -16.68 56.63 36.86
C ARG A 847 -16.49 55.48 37.89
N ARG A 848 -15.32 54.84 37.82
CA ARG A 848 -14.62 53.99 38.84
C ARG A 848 -13.73 54.90 39.73
N PRO A 849 -12.97 54.45 40.77
CA PRO A 849 -12.56 53.09 41.21
C PRO A 849 -12.90 52.81 42.72
N ALA A 850 -12.30 51.91 43.55
CA ALA A 850 -11.10 51.05 43.47
C ALA A 850 -11.15 49.83 44.44
N SER A 851 -10.16 48.92 44.28
CA SER A 851 -9.45 48.08 45.30
C SER A 851 -10.17 47.33 46.43
N GLY A 852 -9.81 46.04 46.62
CA GLY A 852 -9.96 45.31 47.90
C GLY A 852 -9.98 43.78 47.75
N GLU A 853 -9.11 43.05 48.46
CA GLU A 853 -8.91 41.59 48.36
C GLU A 853 -9.74 40.76 49.35
N SER A 854 -10.04 39.48 49.02
CA SER A 854 -9.80 38.30 49.89
C SER A 854 -10.30 36.98 49.24
N GLY A 855 -9.55 35.88 49.45
CA GLY A 855 -10.01 34.49 49.21
C GLY A 855 -10.54 33.85 50.51
N PRO A 856 -10.37 32.52 50.77
CA PRO A 856 -9.83 31.45 49.91
C PRO A 856 -10.65 30.12 49.96
N ALA A 857 -10.28 29.10 49.16
CA ALA A 857 -10.37 27.66 49.52
C ALA A 857 -9.69 26.74 48.48
N SER A 858 -9.02 25.67 48.92
CA SER A 858 -8.32 24.66 48.09
C SER A 858 -9.25 23.52 47.60
N PRO A 859 -8.75 22.61 46.74
CA PRO A 859 -8.58 21.23 47.21
C PRO A 859 -7.26 20.55 46.76
N ALA A 860 -7.09 19.26 47.11
CA ALA A 860 -5.81 18.55 47.15
C ALA A 860 -5.60 17.48 46.05
N ARG A 861 -4.32 17.05 45.93
CA ARG A 861 -3.71 15.74 45.52
C ARG A 861 -4.62 14.69 44.83
N VAL A 862 -4.19 13.95 43.81
CA VAL A 862 -3.11 12.91 43.77
C VAL A 862 -2.69 12.70 42.29
N LEU A 863 -1.46 12.98 41.86
CA LEU A 863 -0.25 12.09 41.81
C LEU A 863 -0.33 10.85 40.89
N VAL A 864 0.48 10.86 39.81
CA VAL A 864 1.07 9.68 39.16
C VAL A 864 2.57 9.96 38.96
N HIS A 865 3.43 9.01 39.32
CA HIS A 865 4.89 9.15 39.34
C HIS A 865 5.54 9.02 37.95
N ARG A 866 6.71 9.66 37.82
CA ARG A 866 7.78 9.32 36.86
C ARG A 866 9.13 9.60 37.53
N GLU A 867 9.94 8.57 37.73
CA GLU A 867 11.38 8.69 38.08
C GLU A 867 12.19 8.81 36.75
N GLN A 868 13.22 9.66 36.62
CA GLN A 868 14.57 9.66 37.23
C GLN A 868 15.37 8.38 36.87
N GLU A 869 16.66 8.41 36.52
CA GLU A 869 17.77 9.39 36.66
C GLU A 869 18.77 9.18 35.48
N SER A 870 19.87 9.91 35.22
CA SER A 870 20.80 10.69 36.07
C SER A 870 21.64 11.68 35.24
N GLU A 871 22.10 12.77 35.89
CA GLU A 871 23.26 13.58 35.46
C GLU A 871 24.50 13.19 36.29
N GLN A 872 25.70 13.48 35.79
CA GLN A 872 26.92 13.48 36.60
C GLN A 872 27.79 14.69 36.22
N ALA A 873 28.19 15.48 37.22
CA ALA A 873 28.92 16.74 37.05
C ALA A 873 30.44 16.58 37.21
N GLY A 874 31.20 17.58 36.77
CA GLY A 874 32.64 17.70 37.02
C GLY A 874 33.17 19.09 36.63
N ASP A 875 33.52 19.90 37.64
CA ASP A 875 34.12 21.24 37.48
C ASP A 875 35.57 21.21 36.98
N LEU A 876 36.00 22.25 36.25
CA LEU A 876 37.22 23.01 36.59
C LEU A 876 37.22 24.41 35.94
N ALA A 877 38.04 25.32 36.46
CA ALA A 877 37.88 26.77 36.29
C ALA A 877 38.96 27.50 35.45
N LYS A 878 38.56 28.67 34.94
CA LYS A 878 39.33 29.92 34.64
C LYS A 878 40.72 29.86 33.97
N ALA A 879 40.83 30.60 32.87
CA ALA A 879 41.98 31.47 32.55
C ALA A 879 41.50 32.69 31.72
N ASP A 880 42.19 33.83 31.85
CA ASP A 880 41.81 35.15 31.29
C ASP A 880 42.66 35.58 30.07
N GLU A 881 42.10 36.55 29.32
CA GLU A 881 42.77 37.61 28.53
C GLU A 881 43.51 37.40 27.19
N LEU A 882 43.57 38.52 26.43
CA LEU A 882 44.28 38.85 25.17
C LEU A 882 43.67 38.28 23.85
N GLY A 883 43.44 39.04 22.77
CA GLY A 883 43.48 40.50 22.58
C GLY A 883 44.29 41.02 21.36
N ALA A 884 43.81 40.85 20.12
CA ALA A 884 44.14 41.63 18.90
C ALA A 884 43.20 41.18 17.75
N LYS A 885 42.47 42.02 16.98
CA LYS A 885 42.84 43.07 16.00
C LYS A 885 43.57 42.56 14.73
N GLU A 886 42.81 42.45 13.64
CA GLU A 886 43.05 42.93 12.24
C GLU A 886 42.07 42.22 11.26
N GLY A 887 41.66 42.80 10.14
CA GLY A 887 41.98 44.15 9.66
C GLY A 887 41.94 44.41 8.16
N SER A 888 41.18 43.67 7.33
CA SER A 888 40.83 44.06 5.95
C SER A 888 39.63 43.26 5.43
#